data_AF-A0A9E0EFB7-F1
#
_entry.id   AF-A0A9E0EFB7-F1
#
_cell.length_a   1.000
_cell.length_b   1.000
_cell.length_c   1.000
_cell.angle_alpha   90.00
_cell.angle_beta   90.00
_cell.angle_gamma   90.00
#
_symmetry.space_group_name_H-M   'P 1'
#
loop_
_entity.id
_entity.type
_entity.pdbx_description
1 polymer ?
#
loop_
_entity_poly.entity_id
_entity_poly.type
_entity_poly.pdbx_seq_one_letter_code
_entity_poly.pdbx_strand_id
1 'polypeptide(L)'
;MITSEDIKLRLWNGANELRGSMDASRYKDYMLGLMFYKFLSDQTLKTFASTAGVGNESNWYQEYILAHQEYGTELEKMIQDVLGYFVRPEHLYQTWVKDMNEGRFEVQKVTDSLSQFERSIAVANGSDDFQGLFASSTLDLTDTALGSNLNERSKNIQALIRLFEDLDMVALQNGDVLGDAYEYLIGQFAMESGKKAGEFYTPHQVSEVMAQIVATNSSISSIYDPTVGSGSLLLTVKKHLSEDKQKSLNYYGQEKNTATYNLTRMNLLLHGVRPEKMSIKNGDTLSQDWPEDPELPNEGVQFDAVVMNPPYSVKNWNRSGLKPSDPRFEIAGVLPPDSKGDFAFLLHGLYHLGTHGTMAIVLPHGVLFRGAAEGEIRRRLLEKNQIDAVIGLPSNLFTNTGIPVCIIILKKNRDLNEPVLFIDASRNFIKAGKQNALQEKDIAKIVDVYTNRTEEDGYSHLASRQELIQNDYNMNIPRYVTALDKEIPHDVDAHLYGGIPKKNIDSLMVLNQTVKEVLDNAFSENRPGYLTLHQSIEEFSRAVLSSPVVRAESAQVQSTIAAFIEEYWTKLHRLQTETNTRLLKEEMLADIKKRLSQFDQIDIYEGYQIIAEIWTKTLTHDAELIEQLGFYEAGRTREPNMVAKGKNKEKVQDGWNGVIIPNSLIASECYGDEL
;
A
#
# COMPACT_ATOMS: atom_id res chain seq x y z
N MET A 1 -2.23 11.29 -24.49
CA MET A 1 -2.43 10.11 -23.63
C MET A 1 -1.88 10.46 -22.27
N ILE A 2 -2.58 10.07 -21.22
CA ILE A 2 -2.19 10.37 -19.85
C ILE A 2 -2.12 9.03 -19.14
N THR A 3 -0.95 8.66 -18.63
CA THR A 3 -0.75 7.42 -17.87
C THR A 3 -1.24 7.56 -16.43
N SER A 4 -1.35 6.45 -15.70
CA SER A 4 -1.73 6.45 -14.28
C SER A 4 -0.79 7.31 -13.45
N GLU A 5 0.53 7.22 -13.71
CA GLU A 5 1.55 8.03 -13.06
C GLU A 5 1.43 9.53 -13.40
N ASP A 6 1.13 9.86 -14.67
CA ASP A 6 0.92 11.25 -15.06
C ASP A 6 -0.26 11.87 -14.31
N ILE A 7 -1.34 11.10 -14.09
CA ILE A 7 -2.50 11.55 -13.30
C ILE A 7 -2.08 11.77 -11.85
N LYS A 8 -1.42 10.80 -11.21
CA LYS A 8 -0.94 10.94 -9.81
C LYS A 8 -0.08 12.19 -9.64
N LEU A 9 0.90 12.39 -10.51
CA LEU A 9 1.80 13.54 -10.50
C LEU A 9 1.05 14.85 -10.76
N ARG A 10 0.16 14.87 -11.76
CA ARG A 10 -0.67 16.06 -12.05
C ARG A 10 -1.51 16.45 -10.84
N LEU A 11 -2.18 15.48 -10.22
CA LEU A 11 -3.05 15.74 -9.07
C LEU A 11 -2.24 16.25 -7.88
N TRP A 12 -1.10 15.63 -7.56
CA TRP A 12 -0.26 16.06 -6.45
C TRP A 12 0.42 17.42 -6.68
N ASN A 13 0.91 17.67 -7.89
CA ASN A 13 1.46 18.99 -8.24
C ASN A 13 0.38 20.07 -8.19
N GLY A 14 -0.81 19.78 -8.71
CA GLY A 14 -1.98 20.66 -8.59
C GLY A 14 -2.33 20.93 -7.12
N ALA A 15 -2.33 19.92 -6.26
CA ALA A 15 -2.54 20.09 -4.84
C ALA A 15 -1.50 21.01 -4.19
N ASN A 16 -0.22 20.83 -4.53
CA ASN A 16 0.88 21.65 -4.01
C ASN A 16 0.82 23.11 -4.46
N GLU A 17 0.44 23.36 -5.70
CA GLU A 17 0.33 24.71 -6.25
C GLU A 17 -0.89 25.44 -5.67
N LEU A 18 -2.01 24.75 -5.53
CA LEU A 18 -3.30 25.35 -5.15
C LEU A 18 -3.53 25.45 -3.64
N ARG A 19 -2.85 24.65 -2.82
CA ARG A 19 -2.99 24.72 -1.35
C ARG A 19 -2.49 26.03 -0.75
N GLY A 20 -1.56 26.72 -1.40
CA GLY A 20 -0.98 27.97 -0.91
C GLY A 20 -0.42 27.83 0.52
N SER A 21 -1.02 28.53 1.48
CA SER A 21 -0.65 28.47 2.91
C SER A 21 -1.54 27.56 3.76
N MET A 22 -2.49 26.86 3.14
CA MET A 22 -3.41 25.97 3.84
C MET A 22 -2.71 24.68 4.29
N ASP A 23 -3.08 24.21 5.48
CA ASP A 23 -2.60 22.94 6.01
C ASP A 23 -3.06 21.77 5.13
N ALA A 24 -2.15 20.82 4.88
CA ALA A 24 -2.38 19.66 4.03
C ALA A 24 -3.61 18.84 4.46
N SER A 25 -3.86 18.73 5.77
CA SER A 25 -4.99 17.95 6.29
C SER A 25 -6.34 18.55 5.92
N ARG A 26 -6.46 19.88 5.84
CA ARG A 26 -7.69 20.57 5.45
C ARG A 26 -7.86 20.59 3.94
N TYR A 27 -6.76 20.78 3.19
CA TYR A 27 -6.80 20.77 1.72
C TYR A 27 -7.25 19.43 1.15
N LYS A 28 -6.80 18.33 1.78
CA LYS A 28 -7.19 16.96 1.46
C LYS A 28 -8.71 16.83 1.30
N ASP A 29 -9.49 17.32 2.26
CA ASP A 29 -10.94 17.12 2.28
C ASP A 29 -11.63 17.77 1.06
N TYR A 30 -11.19 18.98 0.66
CA TYR A 30 -11.71 19.65 -0.54
C TYR A 30 -11.32 18.93 -1.83
N MET A 31 -10.06 18.56 -1.95
CA MET A 31 -9.55 17.93 -3.16
C MET A 31 -10.19 16.56 -3.39
N LEU A 32 -10.21 15.72 -2.35
CA LEU A 32 -10.77 14.37 -2.42
C LEU A 32 -12.29 14.40 -2.58
N GLY A 33 -12.99 15.32 -1.91
CA GLY A 33 -14.44 15.45 -2.01
C GLY A 33 -14.90 15.99 -3.38
N LEU A 34 -14.23 16.99 -3.95
CA LEU A 34 -14.56 17.49 -5.30
C LEU A 34 -14.25 16.48 -6.40
N MET A 35 -13.14 15.74 -6.27
CA MET A 35 -12.82 14.64 -7.18
C MET A 35 -13.90 13.56 -7.14
N PHE A 36 -14.35 13.19 -5.93
CA PHE A 36 -15.45 12.23 -5.77
C PHE A 36 -16.78 12.76 -6.33
N TYR A 37 -17.09 14.04 -6.15
CA TYR A 37 -18.30 14.64 -6.74
C TYR A 37 -18.27 14.64 -8.28
N LYS A 38 -17.09 14.87 -8.87
CA LYS A 38 -16.92 14.73 -10.33
C LYS A 38 -17.23 13.30 -10.77
N PHE A 39 -16.68 12.31 -10.08
CA PHE A 39 -16.96 10.90 -10.35
C PHE A 39 -18.47 10.60 -10.32
N LEU A 40 -19.20 11.09 -9.31
CA LEU A 40 -20.65 10.90 -9.20
C LEU A 40 -21.42 11.55 -10.36
N SER A 41 -20.98 12.73 -10.80
CA SER A 41 -21.58 13.45 -11.95
C SER A 41 -21.33 12.71 -13.26
N ASP A 42 -20.10 12.27 -13.51
CA ASP A 42 -19.74 11.52 -14.72
C ASP A 42 -20.48 10.18 -14.77
N GLN A 43 -20.60 9.49 -13.64
CA GLN A 43 -21.34 8.22 -13.52
C GLN A 43 -22.83 8.42 -13.79
N THR A 44 -23.43 9.52 -13.32
CA THR A 44 -24.83 9.87 -13.62
C THR A 44 -25.04 10.01 -15.13
N LEU A 45 -24.15 10.74 -15.80
CA LEU A 45 -24.21 10.95 -17.25
C LEU A 45 -24.01 9.65 -18.03
N LYS A 46 -23.07 8.80 -17.60
CA LYS A 46 -22.82 7.51 -18.24
C LYS A 46 -24.01 6.55 -18.10
N THR A 47 -24.62 6.46 -16.91
CA THR A 47 -25.81 5.64 -16.69
C THR A 47 -27.00 6.13 -17.49
N PHE A 48 -27.19 7.45 -17.57
CA PHE A 48 -28.19 8.03 -18.47
C PHE A 48 -27.92 7.59 -19.92
N ALA A 49 -26.71 7.80 -20.42
CA ALA A 49 -26.37 7.53 -21.80
C ALA A 49 -26.51 6.05 -22.17
N SER A 50 -26.08 5.14 -21.28
CA SER A 50 -26.20 3.70 -21.50
C SER A 50 -27.68 3.26 -21.53
N THR A 51 -28.52 3.86 -20.69
CA THR A 51 -29.95 3.51 -20.62
C THR A 51 -30.75 4.14 -21.77
N ALA A 52 -30.38 5.35 -22.20
CA ALA A 52 -31.02 6.08 -23.30
C ALA A 52 -30.48 5.69 -24.70
N GLY A 53 -29.41 4.88 -24.77
CA GLY A 53 -28.78 4.49 -26.04
C GLY A 53 -28.02 5.63 -26.74
N VAL A 54 -27.54 6.62 -25.99
CA VAL A 54 -26.79 7.77 -26.53
C VAL A 54 -25.32 7.39 -26.71
N GLY A 55 -24.94 7.09 -27.96
CA GLY A 55 -23.59 6.58 -28.26
C GLY A 55 -22.45 7.61 -28.29
N ASN A 56 -22.74 8.92 -28.36
CA ASN A 56 -21.70 9.96 -28.44
C ASN A 56 -21.51 10.67 -27.09
N GLU A 57 -20.36 10.42 -26.45
CA GLU A 57 -19.96 10.98 -25.14
C GLU A 57 -20.02 12.51 -25.10
N SER A 58 -19.63 13.17 -26.20
CA SER A 58 -19.62 14.63 -26.28
C SER A 58 -21.01 15.26 -26.12
N ASN A 59 -22.07 14.48 -26.33
CA ASN A 59 -23.45 14.95 -26.26
C ASN A 59 -24.16 14.59 -24.96
N TRP A 60 -23.60 13.71 -24.12
CA TRP A 60 -24.28 13.17 -22.92
C TRP A 60 -24.86 14.26 -22.03
N TYR A 61 -24.09 15.32 -21.78
CA TYR A 61 -24.54 16.43 -20.94
C TYR A 61 -25.75 17.19 -21.53
N GLN A 62 -25.74 17.49 -22.83
CA GLN A 62 -26.86 18.22 -23.46
C GLN A 62 -28.10 17.34 -23.59
N GLU A 63 -27.92 16.08 -24.00
CA GLU A 63 -29.01 15.10 -24.09
C GLU A 63 -29.64 14.84 -22.71
N TYR A 64 -28.83 14.80 -21.65
CA TYR A 64 -29.35 14.65 -20.29
C TYR A 64 -30.21 15.83 -19.84
N ILE A 65 -29.79 17.06 -20.16
CA ILE A 65 -30.61 18.26 -19.89
C ILE A 65 -31.96 18.17 -20.62
N LEU A 66 -31.96 17.80 -21.90
CA LEU A 66 -33.17 17.70 -22.70
C LEU A 66 -34.10 16.58 -22.20
N ALA A 67 -33.54 15.41 -21.93
CA ALA A 67 -34.29 14.28 -21.39
C ALA A 67 -34.85 14.58 -20.00
N HIS A 68 -34.12 15.28 -19.13
CA HIS A 68 -34.65 15.69 -17.82
C HIS A 68 -35.79 16.69 -17.95
N GLN A 69 -35.75 17.60 -18.94
CA GLN A 69 -36.88 18.50 -19.21
C GLN A 69 -38.13 17.77 -19.70
N GLU A 70 -37.97 16.66 -20.44
CA GLU A 70 -39.07 15.87 -20.98
C GLU A 70 -39.64 14.89 -19.94
N TYR A 71 -38.79 14.13 -19.26
CA TYR A 71 -39.18 13.01 -18.39
C TYR A 71 -39.11 13.32 -16.89
N GLY A 72 -38.42 14.39 -16.49
CA GLY A 72 -38.33 14.85 -15.11
C GLY A 72 -38.01 13.75 -14.11
N THR A 73 -38.92 13.53 -13.15
CA THR A 73 -38.76 12.57 -12.05
C THR A 73 -38.70 11.11 -12.50
N GLU A 74 -39.25 10.75 -13.66
CA GLU A 74 -39.18 9.37 -14.16
C GLU A 74 -37.74 9.00 -14.54
N LEU A 75 -37.02 9.94 -15.17
CA LEU A 75 -35.60 9.79 -15.46
C LEU A 75 -34.76 9.76 -14.19
N GLU A 76 -35.07 10.62 -13.21
CA GLU A 76 -34.41 10.61 -11.90
C GLU A 76 -34.51 9.23 -11.24
N LYS A 77 -35.71 8.65 -11.23
CA LYS A 77 -35.96 7.32 -10.67
C LYS A 77 -35.23 6.21 -11.43
N MET A 78 -35.23 6.24 -12.75
CA MET A 78 -34.53 5.27 -13.58
C MET A 78 -33.02 5.22 -13.26
N ILE A 79 -32.38 6.40 -13.16
CA ILE A 79 -30.95 6.48 -12.80
C ILE A 79 -30.73 6.02 -11.36
N GLN A 80 -31.61 6.44 -10.45
CA GLN A 80 -31.57 6.08 -9.04
C GLN A 80 -31.71 4.59 -8.80
N ASP A 81 -32.57 3.89 -9.53
CA ASP A 81 -32.77 2.43 -9.41
C ASP A 81 -31.48 1.66 -9.81
N VAL A 82 -30.60 2.27 -10.60
CA VAL A 82 -29.32 1.67 -11.03
C VAL A 82 -28.16 2.08 -10.11
N LEU A 83 -28.06 3.36 -9.74
CA LEU A 83 -26.92 3.91 -9.01
C LEU A 83 -27.15 4.08 -7.50
N GLY A 84 -28.40 4.07 -7.04
CA GLY A 84 -28.81 4.49 -5.70
C GLY A 84 -28.90 6.01 -5.52
N TYR A 85 -28.43 6.80 -6.48
CA TYR A 85 -28.45 8.26 -6.47
C TYR A 85 -28.63 8.83 -7.88
N PHE A 86 -28.85 10.13 -7.98
CA PHE A 86 -28.74 10.90 -9.23
C PHE A 86 -28.25 12.33 -8.95
N VAL A 87 -27.66 12.95 -9.96
CA VAL A 87 -27.27 14.37 -9.96
C VAL A 87 -28.09 15.12 -11.01
N ARG A 88 -28.89 16.10 -10.60
CA ARG A 88 -29.74 16.88 -11.51
C ARG A 88 -28.90 17.74 -12.47
N PRO A 89 -29.43 18.07 -13.65
CA PRO A 89 -28.70 18.87 -14.64
C PRO A 89 -28.14 20.18 -14.10
N GLU A 90 -28.84 20.91 -13.25
CA GLU A 90 -28.37 22.17 -12.65
C GLU A 90 -27.24 22.00 -11.62
N HIS A 91 -27.04 20.77 -11.13
CA HIS A 91 -26.10 20.44 -10.07
C HIS A 91 -24.89 19.62 -10.55
N LEU A 92 -24.83 19.28 -11.84
CA LEU A 92 -23.71 18.52 -12.41
C LEU A 92 -22.39 19.30 -12.34
N TYR A 93 -21.30 18.55 -12.20
CA TYR A 93 -19.95 19.08 -12.32
C TYR A 93 -19.73 19.83 -13.65
N GLN A 94 -20.26 19.27 -14.74
CA GLN A 94 -20.22 19.85 -16.09
C GLN A 94 -20.91 21.22 -16.14
N THR A 95 -21.96 21.42 -15.34
CA THR A 95 -22.67 22.70 -15.22
C THR A 95 -21.83 23.74 -14.50
N TRP A 96 -21.11 23.33 -13.45
CA TRP A 96 -20.15 24.22 -12.80
C TRP A 96 -19.09 24.69 -13.79
N VAL A 97 -18.49 23.77 -14.57
CA VAL A 97 -17.50 24.09 -15.59
C VAL A 97 -18.08 25.05 -16.64
N LYS A 98 -19.29 24.79 -17.15
CA LYS A 98 -19.98 25.68 -18.08
C LYS A 98 -20.16 27.08 -17.50
N ASP A 99 -20.67 27.18 -16.28
CA ASP A 99 -20.89 28.47 -15.62
C ASP A 99 -19.57 29.21 -15.34
N MET A 100 -18.48 28.50 -15.08
CA MET A 100 -17.15 29.09 -14.93
C MET A 100 -16.66 29.69 -16.26
N ASN A 101 -16.86 28.97 -17.36
CA ASN A 101 -16.48 29.44 -18.70
C ASN A 101 -17.32 30.64 -19.16
N GLU A 102 -18.57 30.73 -18.71
CA GLU A 102 -19.48 31.85 -18.99
C GLU A 102 -19.37 33.01 -17.98
N GLY A 103 -18.54 32.89 -16.94
CA GLY A 103 -18.36 33.92 -15.91
C GLY A 103 -19.54 34.08 -14.95
N ARG A 104 -20.39 33.05 -14.81
CA ARG A 104 -21.60 33.01 -13.96
C ARG A 104 -21.49 32.02 -12.79
N PHE A 105 -20.28 31.56 -12.49
CA PHE A 105 -20.02 30.62 -11.41
C PHE A 105 -20.05 31.29 -10.04
N GLU A 106 -20.74 30.65 -9.10
CA GLU A 106 -20.80 31.06 -7.71
C GLU A 106 -20.53 29.84 -6.83
N VAL A 107 -19.69 29.99 -5.79
CA VAL A 107 -19.34 28.89 -4.86
C VAL A 107 -20.58 28.31 -4.17
N GLN A 108 -21.62 29.13 -3.99
CA GLN A 108 -22.89 28.68 -3.43
C GLN A 108 -23.51 27.54 -4.26
N LYS A 109 -23.35 27.53 -5.59
CA LYS A 109 -23.83 26.45 -6.44
C LYS A 109 -23.21 25.10 -6.08
N VAL A 110 -21.94 25.08 -5.70
CA VAL A 110 -21.27 23.86 -5.22
C VAL A 110 -21.91 23.39 -3.92
N THR A 111 -22.11 24.31 -2.96
CA THR A 111 -22.75 23.99 -1.67
C THR A 111 -24.19 23.47 -1.85
N ASP A 112 -24.94 24.09 -2.74
CA ASP A 112 -26.33 23.73 -3.06
C ASP A 112 -26.39 22.36 -3.74
N SER A 113 -25.48 22.10 -4.68
CA SER A 113 -25.31 20.80 -5.34
C SER A 113 -25.00 19.68 -4.36
N LEU A 114 -24.05 19.88 -3.43
CA LEU A 114 -23.74 18.88 -2.38
C LEU A 114 -24.96 18.62 -1.50
N SER A 115 -25.67 19.68 -1.11
CA SER A 115 -26.89 19.58 -0.29
C SER A 115 -28.03 18.88 -1.03
N GLN A 116 -28.15 19.08 -2.34
CA GLN A 116 -29.15 18.40 -3.16
C GLN A 116 -28.79 16.93 -3.39
N PHE A 117 -27.52 16.60 -3.59
CA PHE A 117 -27.09 15.21 -3.67
C PHE A 117 -27.50 14.42 -2.41
N GLU A 118 -27.28 14.98 -1.22
CA GLU A 118 -27.74 14.36 0.04
C GLU A 118 -29.26 14.13 0.08
N ARG A 119 -30.05 15.05 -0.52
CA ARG A 119 -31.50 14.89 -0.61
C ARG A 119 -31.92 13.84 -1.64
N SER A 120 -31.19 13.67 -2.74
CA SER A 120 -31.53 12.65 -3.74
C SER A 120 -31.42 11.25 -3.14
N ILE A 121 -30.46 11.04 -2.25
CA ILE A 121 -30.27 9.78 -1.52
C ILE A 121 -31.38 9.53 -0.49
N ALA A 122 -31.76 10.55 0.29
CA ALA A 122 -32.77 10.40 1.36
C ALA A 122 -34.17 9.97 0.87
N VAL A 123 -34.44 10.10 -0.43
CA VAL A 123 -35.72 9.68 -1.06
C VAL A 123 -35.66 8.22 -1.53
N ALA A 124 -34.48 7.61 -1.62
CA ALA A 124 -34.30 6.21 -2.00
C ALA A 124 -34.73 5.28 -0.85
N ASN A 125 -35.71 4.41 -1.10
CA ASN A 125 -35.98 3.29 -0.21
C ASN A 125 -34.89 2.23 -0.43
N GLY A 126 -33.83 2.21 0.40
CA GLY A 126 -33.04 0.98 0.55
C GLY A 126 -31.53 1.06 0.79
N SER A 127 -30.88 2.22 0.77
CA SER A 127 -29.44 2.25 1.09
C SER A 127 -28.98 3.55 1.75
N ASP A 128 -28.58 3.46 3.02
CA ASP A 128 -27.84 4.51 3.75
C ASP A 128 -26.40 4.69 3.20
N ASP A 129 -26.02 3.92 2.17
CA ASP A 129 -24.65 3.77 1.64
C ASP A 129 -24.03 5.04 1.08
N PHE A 130 -24.84 6.03 0.69
CA PHE A 130 -24.38 7.35 0.27
C PHE A 130 -24.75 8.48 1.23
N GLN A 131 -25.56 8.20 2.26
CA GLN A 131 -26.03 9.22 3.19
C GLN A 131 -24.87 9.82 3.98
N GLY A 132 -24.82 11.16 4.04
CA GLY A 132 -23.87 11.91 4.84
C GLY A 132 -22.45 11.98 4.27
N LEU A 133 -22.20 11.51 3.04
CA LEU A 133 -20.88 11.55 2.40
C LEU A 133 -20.36 12.98 2.26
N PHE A 134 -21.22 13.95 1.96
CA PHE A 134 -20.89 15.37 1.81
C PHE A 134 -21.48 16.24 2.92
N ALA A 135 -21.75 15.66 4.09
CA ALA A 135 -22.18 16.44 5.25
C ALA A 135 -21.21 17.60 5.52
N SER A 136 -21.70 18.70 6.10
CA SER A 136 -20.88 19.89 6.42
C SER A 136 -19.64 19.60 7.27
N SER A 137 -19.61 18.47 7.98
CA SER A 137 -18.43 17.93 8.68
C SER A 137 -17.29 17.47 7.75
N THR A 138 -17.54 17.39 6.45
CA THR A 138 -16.63 16.83 5.43
C THR A 138 -16.19 17.88 4.42
N LEU A 139 -17.02 18.86 4.07
CA LEU A 139 -16.72 19.87 3.06
C LEU A 139 -17.32 21.24 3.43
N ASP A 140 -16.54 22.10 4.09
CA ASP A 140 -16.97 23.46 4.48
C ASP A 140 -16.45 24.52 3.51
N LEU A 141 -17.22 24.85 2.48
CA LEU A 141 -16.83 25.86 1.48
C LEU A 141 -16.82 27.30 2.03
N THR A 142 -17.23 27.51 3.28
CA THR A 142 -17.13 28.80 3.98
C THR A 142 -15.84 28.97 4.77
N ASP A 143 -15.02 27.92 4.86
CA ASP A 143 -13.77 27.93 5.61
C ASP A 143 -12.82 29.04 5.12
N THR A 144 -12.33 29.85 6.06
CA THR A 144 -11.37 30.92 5.79
C THR A 144 -10.02 30.40 5.30
N ALA A 145 -9.73 29.11 5.50
CA ALA A 145 -8.50 28.51 4.99
C ALA A 145 -8.50 28.37 3.45
N LEU A 146 -9.67 28.28 2.82
CA LEU A 146 -9.80 28.34 1.35
C LEU A 146 -9.51 29.74 0.78
N GLY A 147 -9.47 30.78 1.60
CA GLY A 147 -9.24 32.15 1.18
C GLY A 147 -9.79 33.16 2.19
N SER A 148 -9.11 34.31 2.30
CA SER A 148 -9.46 35.35 3.26
C SER A 148 -10.78 36.07 2.95
N ASN A 149 -11.26 35.96 1.70
CA ASN A 149 -12.47 36.59 1.21
C ASN A 149 -13.19 35.71 0.16
N LEU A 150 -14.41 36.09 -0.22
CA LEU A 150 -15.24 35.35 -1.17
C LEU A 150 -14.58 35.17 -2.55
N ASN A 151 -13.86 36.18 -3.05
CA ASN A 151 -13.20 36.11 -4.35
C ASN A 151 -12.04 35.11 -4.34
N GLU A 152 -11.23 35.11 -3.29
CA GLU A 152 -10.14 34.13 -3.12
C GLU A 152 -10.69 32.70 -3.00
N ARG A 153 -11.72 32.49 -2.18
CA ARG A 153 -12.37 31.18 -2.05
C ARG A 153 -12.93 30.70 -3.39
N SER A 154 -13.63 31.56 -4.13
CA SER A 154 -14.16 31.26 -5.45
C SER A 154 -13.05 30.90 -6.44
N LYS A 155 -11.95 31.66 -6.46
CA LYS A 155 -10.81 31.38 -7.32
C LYS A 155 -10.18 30.01 -7.02
N ASN A 156 -9.99 29.67 -5.75
CA ASN A 156 -9.35 28.41 -5.35
C ASN A 156 -10.24 27.19 -5.64
N ILE A 157 -11.54 27.29 -5.39
CA ILE A 157 -12.51 26.24 -5.76
C ILE A 157 -12.58 26.07 -7.29
N GLN A 158 -12.61 27.16 -8.05
CA GLN A 158 -12.55 27.08 -9.52
C GLN A 158 -11.26 26.42 -10.01
N ALA A 159 -10.12 26.71 -9.38
CA ALA A 159 -8.86 26.08 -9.75
C ALA A 159 -8.86 24.57 -9.46
N LEU A 160 -9.43 24.15 -8.32
CA LEU A 160 -9.68 22.74 -8.01
C LEU A 160 -10.62 22.08 -9.03
N ILE A 161 -11.70 22.74 -9.42
CA ILE A 161 -12.63 22.22 -10.44
C ILE A 161 -11.93 22.07 -11.80
N ARG A 162 -11.08 23.02 -12.18
CA ARG A 162 -10.30 22.92 -13.43
C ARG A 162 -9.26 21.81 -13.40
N LEU A 163 -8.76 21.44 -12.22
CA LEU A 163 -7.74 20.39 -12.09
C LEU A 163 -8.23 19.04 -12.62
N PHE A 164 -9.53 18.76 -12.46
CA PHE A 164 -10.16 17.50 -12.84
C PHE A 164 -10.99 17.55 -14.12
N GLU A 165 -11.17 18.74 -14.72
CA GLU A 165 -12.15 19.02 -15.78
C GLU A 165 -12.10 18.06 -16.98
N ASP A 166 -10.90 17.76 -17.47
CA ASP A 166 -10.62 16.95 -18.65
C ASP A 166 -10.40 15.45 -18.35
N LEU A 167 -10.52 15.04 -17.08
CA LEU A 167 -10.36 13.64 -16.68
C LEU A 167 -11.71 12.90 -16.79
N ASP A 168 -11.82 11.85 -17.60
CA ASP A 168 -13.00 10.96 -17.57
C ASP A 168 -12.92 10.06 -16.32
N MET A 169 -13.68 10.41 -15.28
CA MET A 169 -13.59 9.70 -14.01
C MET A 169 -14.08 8.25 -14.10
N VAL A 170 -15.02 7.93 -14.99
CA VAL A 170 -15.56 6.58 -15.08
C VAL A 170 -14.64 5.67 -15.90
N ALA A 171 -14.08 6.17 -17.00
CA ALA A 171 -13.06 5.43 -17.73
C ALA A 171 -11.84 5.15 -16.83
N LEU A 172 -11.41 6.15 -16.04
CA LEU A 172 -10.29 6.00 -15.12
C LEU A 172 -10.59 5.05 -13.95
N GLN A 173 -11.82 5.01 -13.44
CA GLN A 173 -12.21 3.99 -12.46
C GLN A 173 -12.16 2.57 -13.06
N ASN A 174 -12.67 2.39 -14.27
CA ASN A 174 -12.73 1.06 -14.90
C ASN A 174 -11.35 0.45 -15.14
N GLY A 175 -10.31 1.27 -15.25
CA GLY A 175 -8.90 0.84 -15.33
C GLY A 175 -8.15 0.87 -13.99
N ASP A 176 -8.84 0.95 -12.85
CA ASP A 176 -8.29 1.11 -11.49
C ASP A 176 -7.45 2.40 -11.24
N VAL A 177 -7.17 3.19 -12.29
CA VAL A 177 -6.34 4.41 -12.26
C VAL A 177 -6.89 5.46 -11.30
N LEU A 178 -8.20 5.70 -11.30
CA LEU A 178 -8.80 6.71 -10.42
C LEU A 178 -8.65 6.33 -8.94
N GLY A 179 -8.89 5.05 -8.61
CA GLY A 179 -8.72 4.53 -7.25
C GLY A 179 -7.27 4.66 -6.79
N ASP A 180 -6.32 4.22 -7.62
CA ASP A 180 -4.89 4.31 -7.32
C ASP A 180 -4.40 5.76 -7.17
N ALA A 181 -4.93 6.70 -7.97
CA ALA A 181 -4.64 8.11 -7.82
C ALA A 181 -5.22 8.68 -6.51
N TYR A 182 -6.41 8.24 -6.11
CA TYR A 182 -7.04 8.60 -4.84
C TYR A 182 -6.22 8.10 -3.64
N GLU A 183 -5.78 6.83 -3.66
CA GLU A 183 -4.92 6.23 -2.64
C GLU A 183 -3.57 6.92 -2.53
N TYR A 184 -2.97 7.24 -3.69
CA TYR A 184 -1.73 8.00 -3.73
C TYR A 184 -1.88 9.36 -3.02
N LEU A 185 -2.97 10.09 -3.30
CA LEU A 185 -3.24 11.37 -2.63
C LEU A 185 -3.45 11.20 -1.13
N ILE A 186 -4.24 10.21 -0.69
CA ILE A 186 -4.42 9.90 0.74
C ILE A 186 -3.06 9.67 1.41
N GLY A 187 -2.19 8.85 0.80
CA GLY A 187 -0.86 8.56 1.30
C GLY A 187 0.02 9.81 1.39
N GLN A 188 0.06 10.64 0.33
CA GLN A 188 0.82 11.89 0.34
C GLN A 188 0.33 12.86 1.43
N PHE A 189 -0.99 13.04 1.55
CA PHE A 189 -1.56 13.89 2.60
C PHE A 189 -1.28 13.34 4.01
N ALA A 190 -1.29 12.02 4.20
CA ALA A 190 -0.93 11.39 5.47
C ALA A 190 0.55 11.60 5.82
N MET A 191 1.44 11.55 4.82
CA MET A 191 2.87 11.81 5.00
C MET A 191 3.15 13.27 5.40
N GLU A 192 2.40 14.23 4.85
CA GLU A 192 2.57 15.65 5.16
C GLU A 192 1.88 16.11 6.46
N SER A 193 0.76 15.48 6.84
CA SER A 193 -0.07 15.93 7.98
C SER A 193 0.57 15.72 9.37
N GLY A 194 1.74 15.07 9.45
CA GLY A 194 2.45 14.83 10.71
C GLY A 194 1.61 14.11 11.77
N LYS A 195 1.95 14.34 13.06
CA LYS A 195 1.60 13.58 14.30
C LYS A 195 0.17 13.02 14.47
N LYS A 196 -0.81 13.46 13.67
CA LYS A 196 -2.21 13.00 13.75
C LYS A 196 -2.59 11.94 12.70
N ALA A 197 -1.69 11.57 11.77
CA ALA A 197 -2.04 10.70 10.64
C ALA A 197 -2.08 9.19 10.95
N GLY A 198 -1.55 8.76 12.11
CA GLY A 198 -1.25 7.34 12.36
C GLY A 198 -2.48 6.48 12.58
N GLU A 199 -3.59 7.09 12.94
CA GLU A 199 -4.91 6.47 13.08
C GLU A 199 -5.67 6.44 11.75
N PHE A 200 -5.20 7.17 10.73
CA PHE A 200 -5.94 7.38 9.48
C PHE A 200 -5.34 6.67 8.26
N TYR A 201 -4.03 6.39 8.27
CA TYR A 201 -3.35 5.74 7.15
C TYR A 201 -2.21 4.83 7.64
N THR A 202 -2.21 3.60 7.14
CA THR A 202 -1.15 2.62 7.35
C THR A 202 -0.13 2.75 6.22
N PRO A 203 1.19 2.92 6.52
CA PRO A 203 2.21 2.97 5.47
C PRO A 203 2.07 1.79 4.50
N HIS A 204 2.07 2.08 3.20
CA HIS A 204 1.77 1.10 2.16
C HIS A 204 2.57 -0.18 2.31
N GLN A 205 3.88 -0.10 2.62
CA GLN A 205 4.72 -1.28 2.76
C GLN A 205 4.31 -2.19 3.94
N VAL A 206 3.76 -1.63 5.00
CA VAL A 206 3.25 -2.42 6.14
C VAL A 206 1.91 -3.05 5.77
N SER A 207 1.05 -2.31 5.06
CA SER A 207 -0.20 -2.85 4.50
C SER A 207 0.06 -4.01 3.55
N GLU A 208 1.07 -3.91 2.68
CA GLU A 208 1.48 -4.97 1.75
C GLU A 208 1.86 -6.27 2.47
N VAL A 209 2.70 -6.18 3.52
CA VAL A 209 3.06 -7.37 4.32
C VAL A 209 1.82 -8.02 4.94
N MET A 210 0.95 -7.24 5.58
CA MET A 210 -0.26 -7.77 6.21
C MET A 210 -1.23 -8.37 5.18
N ALA A 211 -1.41 -7.69 4.05
CA ALA A 211 -2.34 -8.08 3.01
C ALA A 211 -1.92 -9.38 2.32
N GLN A 212 -0.64 -9.49 1.92
CA GLN A 212 -0.12 -10.71 1.29
C GLN A 212 -0.19 -11.91 2.24
N ILE A 213 0.13 -11.71 3.52
CA ILE A 213 0.02 -12.76 4.55
C ILE A 213 -1.43 -13.22 4.73
N VAL A 214 -2.38 -12.30 4.85
CA VAL A 214 -3.80 -12.65 5.03
C VAL A 214 -4.34 -13.33 3.78
N ALA A 215 -3.99 -12.82 2.59
CA ALA A 215 -4.41 -13.36 1.29
C ALA A 215 -3.87 -14.78 0.99
N THR A 216 -2.90 -15.30 1.76
CA THR A 216 -2.52 -16.72 1.68
C THR A 216 -3.70 -17.67 1.94
N ASN A 217 -4.72 -17.20 2.68
CA ASN A 217 -6.00 -17.88 2.77
C ASN A 217 -6.86 -17.61 1.53
N SER A 218 -6.83 -18.51 0.55
CA SER A 218 -7.59 -18.37 -0.70
C SER A 218 -9.12 -18.43 -0.54
N SER A 219 -9.63 -18.81 0.63
CA SER A 219 -11.06 -18.96 0.89
C SER A 219 -11.76 -17.67 1.33
N ILE A 220 -11.03 -16.55 1.48
CA ILE A 220 -11.59 -15.28 1.95
C ILE A 220 -12.83 -14.85 1.14
N SER A 221 -13.91 -14.57 1.87
CA SER A 221 -15.18 -14.04 1.36
C SER A 221 -15.63 -12.78 2.10
N SER A 222 -15.06 -12.56 3.29
CA SER A 222 -15.34 -11.40 4.14
C SER A 222 -14.06 -10.90 4.82
N ILE A 223 -13.85 -9.58 4.78
CA ILE A 223 -12.72 -8.91 5.44
C ILE A 223 -13.24 -7.85 6.41
N TYR A 224 -12.62 -7.74 7.58
CA TYR A 224 -13.01 -6.78 8.62
C TYR A 224 -11.82 -5.97 9.13
N ASP A 225 -11.99 -4.65 9.19
CA ASP A 225 -11.09 -3.73 9.90
C ASP A 225 -11.87 -2.91 10.93
N PRO A 226 -11.77 -3.24 12.24
CA PRO A 226 -12.43 -2.50 13.31
C PRO A 226 -11.89 -1.09 13.53
N THR A 227 -10.80 -0.70 12.87
CA THR A 227 -10.17 0.63 12.96
C THR A 227 -9.79 1.09 11.56
N VAL A 228 -10.79 1.10 10.67
CA VAL A 228 -10.59 1.05 9.22
C VAL A 228 -9.84 2.23 8.62
N GLY A 229 -9.80 3.39 9.29
CA GLY A 229 -9.11 4.56 8.79
C GLY A 229 -9.59 4.92 7.38
N SER A 230 -8.69 5.19 6.44
CA SER A 230 -9.02 5.47 5.04
C SER A 230 -9.60 4.29 4.24
N GLY A 231 -9.62 3.06 4.79
CA GLY A 231 -9.99 1.84 4.04
C GLY A 231 -8.88 1.28 3.15
N SER A 232 -7.72 1.95 3.09
CA SER A 232 -6.58 1.56 2.26
C SER A 232 -6.09 0.13 2.57
N LEU A 233 -6.12 -0.30 3.84
CA LEU A 233 -5.72 -1.65 4.21
C LEU A 233 -6.67 -2.72 3.67
N LEU A 234 -7.99 -2.49 3.72
CA LEU A 234 -8.98 -3.39 3.12
C LEU A 234 -8.80 -3.50 1.60
N LEU A 235 -8.55 -2.37 0.94
CA LEU A 235 -8.28 -2.31 -0.50
C LEU A 235 -6.96 -2.98 -0.87
N THR A 236 -5.94 -2.90 -0.01
CA THR A 236 -4.67 -3.60 -0.22
C THR A 236 -4.89 -5.11 -0.17
N VAL A 237 -5.70 -5.62 0.77
CA VAL A 237 -6.10 -7.05 0.80
C VAL A 237 -6.81 -7.45 -0.49
N LYS A 238 -7.77 -6.64 -0.98
CA LYS A 238 -8.47 -6.88 -2.26
C LYS A 238 -7.47 -7.12 -3.40
N LYS A 239 -6.42 -6.30 -3.52
CA LYS A 239 -5.44 -6.37 -4.63
C LYS A 239 -4.70 -7.70 -4.71
N HIS A 240 -4.53 -8.40 -3.58
CA HIS A 240 -3.86 -9.71 -3.48
C HIS A 240 -4.81 -10.90 -3.63
N LEU A 241 -6.08 -10.67 -3.93
CA LEU A 241 -7.06 -11.72 -4.23
C LEU A 241 -7.30 -11.84 -5.74
N SER A 242 -7.74 -13.01 -6.19
CA SER A 242 -8.14 -13.21 -7.59
C SER A 242 -9.31 -12.31 -7.99
N GLU A 243 -9.41 -11.94 -9.27
CA GLU A 243 -10.45 -11.02 -9.77
C GLU A 243 -11.88 -11.47 -9.41
N ASP A 244 -12.16 -12.78 -9.46
CA ASP A 244 -13.47 -13.33 -9.07
C ASP A 244 -13.77 -13.14 -7.57
N LYS A 245 -12.73 -13.26 -6.73
CA LYS A 245 -12.83 -13.01 -5.30
C LYS A 245 -13.01 -11.53 -5.01
N GLN A 246 -12.30 -10.64 -5.72
CA GLN A 246 -12.45 -9.20 -5.57
C GLN A 246 -13.90 -8.73 -5.80
N LYS A 247 -14.61 -9.31 -6.78
CA LYS A 247 -16.01 -8.97 -7.11
C LYS A 247 -17.02 -9.46 -6.07
N SER A 248 -16.69 -10.51 -5.33
CA SER A 248 -17.59 -11.18 -4.39
C SER A 248 -17.29 -10.86 -2.92
N LEU A 249 -16.12 -10.29 -2.63
CA LEU A 249 -15.65 -9.91 -1.30
C LEU A 249 -16.61 -8.93 -0.60
N ASN A 250 -16.90 -9.21 0.67
CA ASN A 250 -17.66 -8.31 1.53
C ASN A 250 -16.71 -7.56 2.47
N TYR A 251 -16.86 -6.24 2.55
CA TYR A 251 -15.99 -5.32 3.27
C TYR A 251 -16.71 -4.85 4.53
N TYR A 252 -16.11 -5.07 5.68
CA TYR A 252 -16.61 -4.60 6.96
C TYR A 252 -15.61 -3.67 7.60
N GLY A 253 -16.08 -2.55 8.15
CA GLY A 253 -15.19 -1.59 8.79
C GLY A 253 -15.88 -0.76 9.86
N GLN A 254 -15.12 -0.33 10.85
CA GLN A 254 -15.60 0.60 11.87
C GLN A 254 -14.59 1.74 12.06
N GLU A 255 -15.09 2.97 12.04
CA GLU A 255 -14.27 4.18 12.21
C GLU A 255 -14.98 5.14 13.16
N LYS A 256 -14.23 5.72 14.09
CA LYS A 256 -14.75 6.63 15.10
C LYS A 256 -14.87 8.07 14.58
N ASN A 257 -13.94 8.50 13.75
CA ASN A 257 -13.91 9.83 13.17
C ASN A 257 -14.84 9.90 11.95
N THR A 258 -15.88 10.73 12.02
CA THR A 258 -16.88 10.84 10.96
C THR A 258 -16.32 11.31 9.61
N ALA A 259 -15.31 12.19 9.60
CA ALA A 259 -14.68 12.61 8.34
C ALA A 259 -13.89 11.47 7.69
N THR A 260 -13.15 10.70 8.50
CA THR A 260 -12.43 9.50 8.03
C THR A 260 -13.39 8.40 7.60
N TYR A 261 -14.48 8.18 8.33
CA TYR A 261 -15.55 7.25 7.97
C TYR A 261 -16.11 7.53 6.56
N ASN A 262 -16.37 8.80 6.25
CA ASN A 262 -16.82 9.20 4.91
C ASN A 262 -15.72 9.00 3.87
N LEU A 263 -14.46 9.30 4.21
CA LEU A 263 -13.32 9.03 3.35
C LEU A 263 -13.21 7.54 2.99
N THR A 264 -13.38 6.63 3.96
CA THR A 264 -13.40 5.18 3.72
C THR A 264 -14.43 4.79 2.66
N ARG A 265 -15.66 5.31 2.80
CA ARG A 265 -16.77 4.99 1.89
C ARG A 265 -16.52 5.53 0.48
N MET A 266 -16.08 6.78 0.37
CA MET A 266 -15.68 7.36 -0.94
C MET A 266 -14.58 6.53 -1.59
N ASN A 267 -13.58 6.12 -0.81
CA ASN A 267 -12.44 5.36 -1.29
C ASN A 267 -12.84 3.98 -1.81
N LEU A 268 -13.68 3.24 -1.06
CA LEU A 268 -14.21 1.94 -1.49
C LEU A 268 -15.01 2.08 -2.79
N LEU A 269 -15.90 3.07 -2.88
CA LEU A 269 -16.70 3.34 -4.07
C LEU A 269 -15.85 3.66 -5.31
N LEU A 270 -14.79 4.47 -5.15
CA LEU A 270 -13.86 4.80 -6.22
C LEU A 270 -13.05 3.60 -6.71
N HIS A 271 -12.82 2.60 -5.86
CA HIS A 271 -12.22 1.32 -6.22
C HIS A 271 -13.24 0.28 -6.70
N GLY A 272 -14.44 0.73 -7.12
CA GLY A 272 -15.48 -0.13 -7.68
C GLY A 272 -16.07 -1.14 -6.70
N VAL A 273 -15.91 -0.93 -5.39
CA VAL A 273 -16.61 -1.73 -4.39
C VAL A 273 -18.08 -1.35 -4.45
N ARG A 274 -18.93 -2.34 -4.69
CA ARG A 274 -20.37 -2.14 -4.80
C ARG A 274 -20.99 -1.79 -3.44
N PRO A 275 -21.97 -0.88 -3.37
CA PRO A 275 -22.61 -0.48 -2.12
C PRO A 275 -23.07 -1.67 -1.27
N GLU A 276 -23.73 -2.65 -1.87
CA GLU A 276 -24.24 -3.85 -1.18
C GLU A 276 -23.14 -4.78 -0.62
N LYS A 277 -21.87 -4.52 -0.99
CA LYS A 277 -20.69 -5.27 -0.53
C LYS A 277 -19.89 -4.52 0.54
N MET A 278 -20.20 -3.26 0.83
CA MET A 278 -19.53 -2.50 1.88
C MET A 278 -20.46 -2.26 3.06
N SER A 279 -20.00 -2.57 4.26
CA SER A 279 -20.69 -2.31 5.52
C SER A 279 -19.73 -1.57 6.43
N ILE A 280 -19.87 -0.24 6.52
CA ILE A 280 -18.99 0.60 7.33
C ILE A 280 -19.83 1.28 8.42
N LYS A 281 -19.38 1.20 9.68
CA LYS A 281 -20.02 1.85 10.83
C LYS A 281 -19.20 3.04 11.33
N ASN A 282 -19.88 4.16 11.56
CA ASN A 282 -19.34 5.29 12.29
C ASN A 282 -19.55 5.10 13.80
N GLY A 283 -18.50 4.74 14.55
CA GLY A 283 -18.60 4.48 15.98
C GLY A 283 -17.29 4.06 16.64
N ASP A 284 -17.23 4.13 17.97
CA ASP A 284 -16.07 3.70 18.75
C ASP A 284 -16.10 2.18 18.95
N THR A 285 -15.15 1.47 18.35
CA THR A 285 -15.00 0.01 18.32
C THR A 285 -15.09 -0.66 19.69
N LEU A 286 -14.37 -0.12 20.68
CA LEU A 286 -14.32 -0.75 22.01
C LEU A 286 -15.61 -0.46 22.78
N SER A 287 -16.17 0.73 22.61
CA SER A 287 -17.37 1.18 23.32
C SER A 287 -18.67 0.64 22.74
N GLN A 288 -18.69 0.38 21.44
CA GLN A 288 -19.84 -0.10 20.67
C GLN A 288 -19.38 -1.23 19.76
N ASP A 289 -19.54 -2.46 20.25
CA ASP A 289 -19.22 -3.66 19.48
C ASP A 289 -20.00 -3.69 18.15
N TRP A 290 -19.38 -4.22 17.09
CA TRP A 290 -19.97 -4.31 15.76
C TRP A 290 -19.11 -5.13 14.77
N PRO A 291 -19.72 -5.93 13.88
CA PRO A 291 -21.16 -6.20 13.81
C PRO A 291 -21.64 -7.15 14.89
N GLU A 292 -22.84 -6.87 15.39
CA GLU A 292 -23.56 -7.78 16.29
C GLU A 292 -24.60 -8.54 15.45
N ASP A 293 -24.74 -9.85 15.69
CA ASP A 293 -25.85 -10.64 15.17
C ASP A 293 -26.95 -10.71 16.24
N PRO A 294 -28.13 -10.09 16.02
CA PRO A 294 -29.23 -10.14 16.97
C PRO A 294 -29.75 -11.55 17.25
N GLU A 295 -29.60 -12.49 16.31
CA GLU A 295 -30.03 -13.88 16.45
C GLU A 295 -29.02 -14.71 17.27
N LEU A 296 -27.77 -14.28 17.34
CA LEU A 296 -26.69 -14.92 18.12
C LEU A 296 -26.08 -13.92 19.11
N PRO A 297 -26.86 -13.46 20.12
CA PRO A 297 -26.38 -12.49 21.08
C PRO A 297 -25.20 -13.06 21.87
N ASN A 298 -24.12 -12.27 21.99
CA ASN A 298 -22.83 -12.65 22.57
C ASN A 298 -21.94 -13.53 21.67
N GLU A 299 -22.33 -13.81 20.43
CA GLU A 299 -21.43 -14.30 19.40
C GLU A 299 -21.14 -13.18 18.40
N GLY A 300 -19.86 -12.85 18.23
CA GLY A 300 -19.45 -11.81 17.29
C GLY A 300 -19.65 -12.32 15.88
N VAL A 301 -20.02 -11.43 14.94
CA VAL A 301 -19.99 -11.77 13.53
C VAL A 301 -18.56 -12.16 13.14
N GLN A 302 -18.41 -13.34 12.54
CA GLN A 302 -17.10 -13.94 12.24
C GLN A 302 -16.66 -13.65 10.80
N PHE A 303 -15.39 -13.33 10.61
CA PHE A 303 -14.79 -13.01 9.31
C PHE A 303 -13.64 -13.94 8.93
N ASP A 304 -13.44 -14.14 7.63
CA ASP A 304 -12.32 -14.96 7.11
C ASP A 304 -10.97 -14.26 7.26
N ALA A 305 -10.99 -12.93 7.27
CA ALA A 305 -9.82 -12.10 7.38
C ALA A 305 -10.10 -10.89 8.26
N VAL A 306 -9.20 -10.64 9.21
CA VAL A 306 -9.25 -9.45 10.06
C VAL A 306 -7.92 -8.72 9.94
N VAL A 307 -7.95 -7.46 9.52
CA VAL A 307 -6.75 -6.62 9.37
C VAL A 307 -6.94 -5.35 10.17
N MET A 308 -5.92 -4.87 10.87
CA MET A 308 -6.06 -3.60 11.59
C MET A 308 -4.73 -2.93 11.93
N ASN A 309 -4.76 -1.60 11.92
CA ASN A 309 -3.75 -0.72 12.47
C ASN A 309 -4.42 0.22 13.50
N PRO A 310 -4.64 -0.27 14.74
CA PRO A 310 -5.37 0.50 15.73
C PRO A 310 -4.55 1.69 16.26
N PRO A 311 -5.19 2.70 16.86
CA PRO A 311 -4.49 3.76 17.56
C PRO A 311 -3.59 3.20 18.68
N TYR A 312 -2.31 3.57 18.67
CA TYR A 312 -1.32 2.98 19.58
C TYR A 312 -1.45 3.47 21.02
N SER A 313 -1.48 2.53 21.97
CA SER A 313 -1.44 2.80 23.41
C SER A 313 -2.50 3.81 23.88
N VAL A 314 -3.74 3.69 23.36
CA VAL A 314 -4.87 4.51 23.81
C VAL A 314 -5.02 4.44 25.32
N LYS A 315 -5.05 5.60 25.96
CA LYS A 315 -5.32 5.76 27.38
C LYS A 315 -6.82 5.93 27.62
N ASN A 316 -7.29 5.46 28.77
CA ASN A 316 -8.70 5.50 29.16
C ASN A 316 -9.56 4.87 28.05
N TRP A 317 -9.14 3.69 27.57
CA TRP A 317 -9.78 3.00 26.47
C TRP A 317 -11.11 2.39 26.93
N ASN A 318 -11.21 1.97 28.20
CA ASN A 318 -12.40 1.33 28.74
C ASN A 318 -13.39 2.35 29.35
N ARG A 319 -13.88 3.28 28.52
CA ARG A 319 -14.85 4.30 28.98
C ARG A 319 -16.24 3.74 29.24
N SER A 320 -16.60 2.66 28.53
CA SER A 320 -17.89 2.00 28.67
C SER A 320 -18.02 1.10 29.89
N GLY A 321 -16.95 0.94 30.69
CA GLY A 321 -16.99 0.14 31.91
C GLY A 321 -17.06 -1.37 31.66
N LEU A 322 -16.50 -1.82 30.53
CA LEU A 322 -16.37 -3.22 30.13
C LEU A 322 -15.73 -4.04 31.25
N LYS A 323 -16.11 -5.31 31.34
CA LYS A 323 -15.67 -6.26 32.37
C LYS A 323 -14.94 -7.44 31.72
N PRO A 324 -14.09 -8.17 32.47
CA PRO A 324 -13.48 -9.40 31.95
C PRO A 324 -14.49 -10.46 31.47
N SER A 325 -15.76 -10.35 31.88
CA SER A 325 -16.87 -11.23 31.45
C SER A 325 -17.50 -10.83 30.12
N ASP A 326 -17.09 -9.70 29.51
CA ASP A 326 -17.50 -9.38 28.14
C ASP A 326 -16.87 -10.42 27.19
N PRO A 327 -17.65 -11.00 26.26
CA PRO A 327 -17.22 -12.10 25.39
C PRO A 327 -15.89 -11.84 24.65
N ARG A 328 -15.61 -10.57 24.31
CA ARG A 328 -14.37 -10.19 23.62
C ARG A 328 -13.13 -10.41 24.48
N PHE A 329 -13.25 -10.32 25.80
CA PHE A 329 -12.14 -10.42 26.74
C PHE A 329 -12.17 -11.70 27.58
N GLU A 330 -13.23 -12.51 27.49
CA GLU A 330 -13.40 -13.72 28.29
C GLU A 330 -12.22 -14.69 28.11
N ILE A 331 -11.72 -14.82 26.87
CA ILE A 331 -10.56 -15.67 26.55
C ILE A 331 -9.31 -15.29 27.33
N ALA A 332 -9.12 -13.99 27.57
CA ALA A 332 -8.05 -13.42 28.35
C ALA A 332 -8.37 -13.41 29.86
N GLY A 333 -9.65 -13.38 30.24
CA GLY A 333 -10.19 -13.31 31.61
C GLY A 333 -9.60 -12.23 32.52
N VAL A 334 -8.85 -11.29 31.96
CA VAL A 334 -8.39 -10.04 32.56
C VAL A 334 -8.49 -8.97 31.48
N LEU A 335 -8.67 -7.71 31.89
CA LEU A 335 -8.68 -6.59 30.95
C LEU A 335 -7.27 -6.02 30.77
N PRO A 336 -6.94 -5.51 29.58
CA PRO A 336 -5.74 -4.69 29.39
C PRO A 336 -5.71 -3.51 30.37
N PRO A 337 -4.53 -3.03 30.78
CA PRO A 337 -4.42 -1.82 31.60
C PRO A 337 -5.11 -0.64 30.94
N ASP A 338 -5.78 0.21 31.71
CA ASP A 338 -6.52 1.35 31.15
C ASP A 338 -5.61 2.38 30.45
N SER A 339 -4.31 2.38 30.77
CA SER A 339 -3.30 3.20 30.10
C SER A 339 -2.80 2.63 28.76
N LYS A 340 -3.23 1.41 28.38
CA LYS A 340 -2.76 0.64 27.23
C LYS A 340 -3.90 -0.17 26.58
N GLY A 341 -4.59 0.44 25.60
CA GLY A 341 -5.64 -0.23 24.82
C GLY A 341 -5.17 -1.22 23.75
N ASP A 342 -3.86 -1.45 23.59
CA ASP A 342 -3.31 -2.27 22.48
C ASP A 342 -3.91 -3.68 22.42
N PHE A 343 -3.92 -4.41 23.55
CA PHE A 343 -4.55 -5.73 23.64
C PHE A 343 -6.08 -5.69 23.57
N ALA A 344 -6.72 -4.54 23.83
CA ALA A 344 -8.17 -4.44 23.73
C ALA A 344 -8.62 -4.58 22.26
N PHE A 345 -7.92 -3.89 21.36
CA PHE A 345 -8.13 -4.02 19.91
C PHE A 345 -7.76 -5.41 19.39
N LEU A 346 -6.64 -5.98 19.84
CA LEU A 346 -6.24 -7.34 19.45
C LEU A 346 -7.32 -8.36 19.83
N LEU A 347 -7.82 -8.31 21.05
CA LEU A 347 -8.85 -9.24 21.54
C LEU A 347 -10.19 -9.02 20.82
N HIS A 348 -10.56 -7.77 20.52
CA HIS A 348 -11.72 -7.44 19.68
C HIS A 348 -11.61 -8.07 18.28
N GLY A 349 -10.48 -7.90 17.61
CA GLY A 349 -10.24 -8.52 16.30
C GLY A 349 -10.28 -10.04 16.36
N LEU A 350 -9.67 -10.64 17.39
CA LEU A 350 -9.67 -12.08 17.58
C LEU A 350 -11.08 -12.60 17.88
N TYR A 351 -11.92 -11.86 18.60
CA TYR A 351 -13.31 -12.23 18.85
C TYR A 351 -14.09 -12.40 17.53
N HIS A 352 -13.93 -11.45 16.60
CA HIS A 352 -14.55 -11.46 15.26
C HIS A 352 -13.83 -12.33 14.22
N LEU A 353 -12.72 -13.00 14.55
CA LEU A 353 -11.99 -13.84 13.60
C LEU A 353 -12.63 -15.22 13.48
N GLY A 354 -13.07 -15.65 12.30
CA GLY A 354 -13.59 -17.00 12.08
C GLY A 354 -12.59 -18.11 12.40
N THR A 355 -13.09 -19.32 12.65
CA THR A 355 -12.27 -20.49 13.05
C THR A 355 -11.12 -20.79 12.08
N HIS A 356 -11.35 -20.63 10.78
CA HIS A 356 -10.38 -20.83 9.72
C HIS A 356 -9.80 -19.50 9.17
N GLY A 357 -10.09 -18.38 9.82
CA GLY A 357 -9.64 -17.08 9.39
C GLY A 357 -8.19 -16.78 9.78
N THR A 358 -7.62 -15.77 9.12
CA THR A 358 -6.32 -15.20 9.45
C THR A 358 -6.48 -13.74 9.86
N MET A 359 -5.94 -13.38 11.02
CA MET A 359 -5.88 -12.00 11.48
C MET A 359 -4.45 -11.47 11.40
N ALA A 360 -4.27 -10.23 10.92
CA ALA A 360 -3.02 -9.50 10.98
C ALA A 360 -3.23 -8.14 11.66
N ILE A 361 -2.44 -7.86 12.69
CA ILE A 361 -2.52 -6.61 13.46
C ILE A 361 -1.14 -6.02 13.67
N VAL A 362 -0.98 -4.73 13.41
CA VAL A 362 0.26 -3.99 13.71
C VAL A 362 0.16 -3.28 15.06
N LEU A 363 1.16 -3.48 15.93
CA LEU A 363 1.20 -2.93 17.29
C LEU A 363 2.62 -2.49 17.67
N PRO A 364 2.78 -1.60 18.68
CA PRO A 364 4.09 -1.32 19.27
C PRO A 364 4.67 -2.55 19.97
N HIS A 365 6.00 -2.72 19.94
CA HIS A 365 6.69 -3.87 20.55
C HIS A 365 6.36 -4.14 22.03
N GLY A 366 5.87 -3.16 22.78
CA GLY A 366 5.56 -3.36 24.20
C GLY A 366 4.56 -4.49 24.47
N VAL A 367 3.65 -4.81 23.54
CA VAL A 367 2.72 -5.96 23.71
C VAL A 367 3.45 -7.30 23.81
N LEU A 368 4.66 -7.38 23.26
CA LEU A 368 5.47 -8.60 23.23
C LEU A 368 6.06 -8.95 24.61
N PHE A 369 6.30 -7.96 25.47
CA PHE A 369 7.09 -8.18 26.69
C PHE A 369 6.57 -7.48 27.96
N ARG A 370 5.59 -6.57 27.88
CA ARG A 370 5.01 -5.96 29.09
C ARG A 370 4.38 -7.04 29.99
N GLY A 371 4.54 -6.88 31.30
CA GLY A 371 4.09 -7.84 32.32
C GLY A 371 2.66 -7.57 32.81
N ALA A 372 2.36 -8.00 34.05
CA ALA A 372 1.06 -7.84 34.70
C ALA A 372 -0.11 -8.35 33.83
N ALA A 373 -1.19 -7.56 33.69
CA ALA A 373 -2.36 -7.97 32.91
C ALA A 373 -2.03 -8.30 31.45
N GLU A 374 -1.13 -7.55 30.80
CA GLU A 374 -0.72 -7.84 29.42
C GLU A 374 0.09 -9.14 29.30
N GLY A 375 0.91 -9.45 30.31
CA GLY A 375 1.60 -10.73 30.40
C GLY A 375 0.65 -11.90 30.53
N GLU A 376 -0.40 -11.75 31.33
CA GLU A 376 -1.45 -12.76 31.49
C GLU A 376 -2.28 -12.97 30.22
N ILE A 377 -2.65 -11.89 29.52
CA ILE A 377 -3.33 -11.97 28.21
C ILE A 377 -2.45 -12.75 27.22
N ARG A 378 -1.18 -12.35 27.08
CA ARG A 378 -0.22 -12.98 26.17
C ARG A 378 -0.02 -14.47 26.48
N ARG A 379 0.11 -14.82 27.77
CA ARG A 379 0.20 -16.21 28.24
C ARG A 379 -0.99 -17.03 27.74
N ARG A 380 -2.23 -16.54 27.92
CA ARG A 380 -3.44 -17.28 27.51
C ARG A 380 -3.56 -17.45 26.00
N LEU A 381 -3.22 -16.42 25.23
CA LEU A 381 -3.21 -16.50 23.77
C LEU A 381 -2.20 -17.56 23.27
N LEU A 382 -1.01 -17.61 23.86
CA LEU A 382 0.02 -18.61 23.54
C LEU A 382 -0.36 -20.01 24.03
N GLU A 383 -1.00 -20.14 25.20
CA GLU A 383 -1.48 -21.43 25.71
C GLU A 383 -2.56 -22.06 24.84
N LYS A 384 -3.41 -21.23 24.22
CA LYS A 384 -4.41 -21.64 23.22
C LYS A 384 -3.83 -21.74 21.80
N ASN A 385 -2.53 -21.48 21.64
CA ASN A 385 -1.78 -21.41 20.38
C ASN A 385 -2.40 -20.48 19.31
N GLN A 386 -2.97 -19.36 19.71
CA GLN A 386 -3.67 -18.44 18.81
C GLN A 386 -2.77 -17.41 18.12
N ILE A 387 -1.50 -17.29 18.53
CA ILE A 387 -0.51 -16.43 17.88
C ILE A 387 0.30 -17.29 16.90
N ASP A 388 0.11 -17.07 15.60
CA ASP A 388 0.77 -17.82 14.53
C ASP A 388 2.20 -17.34 14.26
N ALA A 389 2.38 -16.01 14.23
CA ALA A 389 3.67 -15.40 13.97
C ALA A 389 3.80 -14.01 14.62
N VAL A 390 5.04 -13.61 14.91
CA VAL A 390 5.44 -12.28 15.37
C VAL A 390 6.54 -11.76 14.44
N ILE A 391 6.26 -10.65 13.76
CA ILE A 391 7.14 -10.06 12.76
C ILE A 391 7.58 -8.69 13.24
N GLY A 392 8.85 -8.52 13.59
CA GLY A 392 9.45 -7.25 13.95
C GLY A 392 9.77 -6.42 12.72
N LEU A 393 9.32 -5.17 12.69
CA LEU A 393 9.57 -4.26 11.58
C LEU A 393 10.62 -3.20 11.93
N PRO A 394 11.23 -2.55 10.93
CA PRO A 394 12.11 -1.42 11.15
C PRO A 394 11.47 -0.30 11.98
N SER A 395 12.27 0.32 12.85
CA SER A 395 11.88 1.58 13.51
C SER A 395 11.66 2.70 12.48
N ASN A 396 10.99 3.79 12.85
CA ASN A 396 10.74 4.94 11.96
C ASN A 396 10.10 4.58 10.59
N LEU A 397 9.24 3.55 10.51
CA LEU A 397 8.40 3.34 9.34
C LEU A 397 7.18 4.27 9.34
N PHE A 398 6.66 4.57 10.52
CA PHE A 398 5.47 5.40 10.70
C PHE A 398 5.87 6.86 10.87
N THR A 399 5.25 7.75 10.09
CA THR A 399 5.55 9.19 10.13
C THR A 399 5.31 9.84 11.50
N ASN A 400 4.44 9.22 12.31
CA ASN A 400 3.98 9.75 13.60
C ASN A 400 4.81 9.27 14.79
N THR A 401 5.56 8.19 14.64
CA THR A 401 6.28 7.58 15.75
C THR A 401 7.56 6.89 15.27
N GLY A 402 8.65 7.13 16.00
CA GLY A 402 9.89 6.39 15.78
C GLY A 402 9.95 5.04 16.50
N ILE A 403 8.89 4.68 17.22
CA ILE A 403 8.82 3.44 17.99
C ILE A 403 8.82 2.24 17.02
N PRO A 404 9.64 1.21 17.27
CA PRO A 404 9.54 -0.06 16.55
C PRO A 404 8.17 -0.70 16.74
N VAL A 405 7.60 -1.17 15.63
CA VAL A 405 6.31 -1.87 15.60
C VAL A 405 6.52 -3.32 15.15
N CYS A 406 5.58 -4.17 15.50
CA CYS A 406 5.52 -5.55 15.06
C CYS A 406 4.15 -5.87 14.47
N ILE A 407 4.11 -6.78 13.52
CA ILE A 407 2.87 -7.42 13.06
C ILE A 407 2.72 -8.72 13.85
N ILE A 408 1.54 -8.93 14.44
CA ILE A 408 1.16 -10.21 15.06
C ILE A 408 0.12 -10.86 14.16
N ILE A 409 0.38 -12.10 13.78
CA ILE A 409 -0.57 -12.93 13.02
C ILE A 409 -1.29 -13.86 13.98
N LEU A 410 -2.62 -13.91 13.91
CA LEU A 410 -3.45 -14.76 14.77
C LEU A 410 -4.34 -15.68 13.96
N LYS A 411 -4.55 -16.90 14.47
CA LYS A 411 -5.48 -17.91 13.94
C LYS A 411 -6.11 -18.69 15.10
N LYS A 412 -7.38 -19.08 15.00
CA LYS A 412 -8.07 -19.80 16.09
C LYS A 412 -7.82 -21.30 16.11
N ASN A 413 -7.66 -21.94 14.94
CA ASN A 413 -7.64 -23.40 14.80
C ASN A 413 -6.26 -23.95 14.43
N ARG A 414 -5.25 -23.68 15.27
CA ARG A 414 -3.88 -24.21 15.13
C ARG A 414 -3.67 -25.42 16.02
N ASP A 415 -2.87 -26.40 15.59
CA ASP A 415 -2.47 -27.50 16.49
C ASP A 415 -1.66 -26.95 17.67
N LEU A 416 -1.90 -27.42 18.89
CA LEU A 416 -1.24 -26.88 20.09
C LEU A 416 0.29 -27.02 20.11
N ASN A 417 0.86 -27.90 19.28
CA ASN A 417 2.30 -28.10 19.15
C ASN A 417 2.91 -27.36 17.96
N GLU A 418 2.10 -26.73 17.09
CA GLU A 418 2.62 -25.90 16.01
C GLU A 418 3.45 -24.74 16.58
N PRO A 419 4.71 -24.56 16.13
CA PRO A 419 5.58 -23.51 16.64
C PRO A 419 5.11 -22.12 16.21
N VAL A 420 5.41 -21.12 17.05
CA VAL A 420 5.19 -19.72 16.74
C VAL A 420 6.40 -19.20 15.95
N LEU A 421 6.16 -18.64 14.76
CA LEU A 421 7.23 -18.11 13.93
C LEU A 421 7.60 -16.70 14.37
N PHE A 422 8.86 -16.48 14.70
CA PHE A 422 9.43 -15.16 14.93
C PHE A 422 10.22 -14.73 13.70
N ILE A 423 10.00 -13.52 13.20
CA ILE A 423 10.76 -12.90 12.11
C ILE A 423 11.29 -11.55 12.60
N ASP A 424 12.60 -11.31 12.50
CA ASP A 424 13.22 -10.01 12.75
C ASP A 424 13.62 -9.32 11.44
N ALA A 425 12.68 -8.56 10.87
CA ALA A 425 12.95 -7.73 9.69
C ALA A 425 13.43 -6.32 10.06
N SER A 426 13.79 -6.05 11.33
CA SER A 426 14.09 -4.70 11.81
C SER A 426 15.31 -4.03 11.15
N ARG A 427 16.14 -4.82 10.47
CA ARG A 427 17.37 -4.39 9.79
C ARG A 427 17.24 -4.31 8.26
N ASN A 428 16.09 -4.72 7.72
CA ASN A 428 15.81 -4.76 6.29
C ASN A 428 15.03 -3.51 5.88
N PHE A 429 15.75 -2.45 5.51
CA PHE A 429 15.15 -1.21 5.05
C PHE A 429 16.18 -0.32 4.33
N ILE A 430 15.66 0.64 3.58
CA ILE A 430 16.42 1.81 3.12
C ILE A 430 15.99 3.06 3.89
N LYS A 431 16.91 4.03 4.01
CA LYS A 431 16.56 5.36 4.54
C LYS A 431 15.90 6.19 3.45
N ALA A 432 14.65 6.57 3.66
CA ALA A 432 13.87 7.48 2.83
C ALA A 432 13.69 8.81 3.57
N GLY A 433 14.66 9.71 3.43
CA GLY A 433 14.69 10.98 4.16
C GLY A 433 14.84 10.75 5.67
N LYS A 434 13.80 11.12 6.45
CA LYS A 434 13.77 10.92 7.92
C LYS A 434 13.17 9.59 8.34
N GLN A 435 12.52 8.88 7.42
CA GLN A 435 11.86 7.61 7.69
C GLN A 435 12.68 6.46 7.12
N ASN A 436 12.45 5.28 7.65
CA ASN A 436 12.85 4.04 7.00
C ASN A 436 11.73 3.61 6.05
N ALA A 437 12.07 2.85 5.02
CA ALA A 437 11.12 2.26 4.10
C ALA A 437 11.55 0.83 3.78
N LEU A 438 10.59 -0.09 3.80
CA LEU A 438 10.80 -1.43 3.23
C LEU A 438 10.87 -1.30 1.71
N GLN A 439 11.77 -2.06 1.11
CA GLN A 439 11.79 -2.28 -0.33
C GLN A 439 10.91 -3.48 -0.71
N GLU A 440 10.64 -3.64 -2.00
CA GLU A 440 9.89 -4.78 -2.54
C GLU A 440 10.54 -6.12 -2.17
N LYS A 441 11.87 -6.19 -2.18
CA LYS A 441 12.61 -7.37 -1.69
C LYS A 441 12.39 -7.68 -0.21
N ASP A 442 12.26 -6.65 0.63
CA ASP A 442 12.10 -6.83 2.08
C ASP A 442 10.71 -7.39 2.37
N ILE A 443 9.68 -6.86 1.69
CA ILE A 443 8.30 -7.37 1.76
C ILE A 443 8.25 -8.83 1.27
N ALA A 444 8.82 -9.10 0.10
CA ALA A 444 8.85 -10.44 -0.48
C ALA A 444 9.53 -11.46 0.44
N LYS A 445 10.66 -11.09 1.07
CA LYS A 445 11.36 -11.96 2.02
C LYS A 445 10.52 -12.26 3.27
N ILE A 446 9.86 -11.25 3.84
CA ILE A 446 8.98 -11.45 5.01
C ILE A 446 7.85 -12.44 4.66
N VAL A 447 7.20 -12.23 3.51
CA VAL A 447 6.06 -13.04 3.07
C VAL A 447 6.48 -14.46 2.73
N ASP A 448 7.61 -14.64 2.05
CA ASP A 448 8.17 -15.97 1.75
C ASP A 448 8.51 -16.75 3.01
N VAL A 449 9.20 -16.11 3.97
CA VAL A 449 9.60 -16.75 5.22
C VAL A 449 8.37 -17.12 6.05
N TYR A 450 7.35 -16.25 6.09
CA TYR A 450 6.07 -16.57 6.73
C TYR A 450 5.37 -17.76 6.06
N THR A 451 5.25 -17.72 4.73
CA THR A 451 4.49 -18.70 3.94
C THR A 451 5.13 -20.09 4.01
N ASN A 452 6.47 -20.14 3.90
CA ASN A 452 7.23 -21.38 3.93
C ASN A 452 7.62 -21.83 5.34
N ARG A 453 7.41 -20.97 6.36
CA ARG A 453 7.85 -21.16 7.74
C ARG A 453 9.35 -21.48 7.86
N THR A 454 10.16 -20.81 7.05
CA THR A 454 11.61 -21.04 6.97
C THR A 454 12.33 -20.52 8.23
N GLU A 455 13.24 -21.31 8.79
CA GLU A 455 14.21 -20.85 9.79
C GLU A 455 15.48 -20.34 9.09
N GLU A 456 15.91 -19.14 9.44
CA GLU A 456 17.09 -18.49 8.88
C GLU A 456 17.86 -17.81 10.01
N ASP A 457 19.14 -18.16 10.15
CA ASP A 457 19.99 -17.64 11.22
C ASP A 457 19.99 -16.10 11.25
N GLY A 458 19.60 -15.56 12.40
CA GLY A 458 19.50 -14.12 12.64
C GLY A 458 18.40 -13.39 11.88
N TYR A 459 17.47 -14.10 11.25
CA TYR A 459 16.30 -13.52 10.61
C TYR A 459 14.98 -14.15 11.08
N SER A 460 14.90 -15.48 11.22
CA SER A 460 13.67 -16.17 11.67
C SER A 460 13.92 -17.41 12.51
N HIS A 461 12.97 -17.72 13.39
CA HIS A 461 13.04 -18.86 14.32
C HIS A 461 11.66 -19.46 14.59
N LEU A 462 11.53 -20.79 14.64
CA LEU A 462 10.30 -21.50 14.98
C LEU A 462 10.30 -21.86 16.48
N ALA A 463 9.74 -20.95 17.29
CA ALA A 463 9.70 -21.14 18.73
C ALA A 463 8.70 -22.24 19.13
N SER A 464 9.23 -23.29 19.77
CA SER A 464 8.39 -24.36 20.31
C SER A 464 7.61 -23.89 21.54
N ARG A 465 6.52 -24.61 21.87
CA ARG A 465 5.76 -24.34 23.10
C ARG A 465 6.63 -24.40 24.36
N GLN A 466 7.58 -25.33 24.42
CA GLN A 466 8.50 -25.45 25.56
C GLN A 466 9.41 -24.23 25.68
N GLU A 467 9.92 -23.73 24.56
CA GLU A 467 10.75 -22.54 24.51
C GLU A 467 9.98 -21.27 24.91
N LEU A 468 8.71 -21.16 24.50
CA LEU A 468 7.81 -20.09 24.94
C LEU A 468 7.62 -20.11 26.47
N ILE A 469 7.41 -21.29 27.05
CA ILE A 469 7.28 -21.46 28.52
C ILE A 469 8.60 -21.09 29.23
N GLN A 470 9.74 -21.54 28.71
CA GLN A 470 11.06 -21.23 29.26
C GLN A 470 11.36 -19.72 29.24
N ASN A 471 10.83 -19.00 28.25
CA ASN A 471 10.91 -17.55 28.15
C ASN A 471 9.79 -16.82 28.92
N ASP A 472 9.04 -17.49 29.79
CA ASP A 472 7.92 -16.91 30.56
C ASP A 472 6.90 -16.19 29.65
N TYR A 473 6.61 -16.82 28.50
CA TYR A 473 5.70 -16.30 27.47
C TYR A 473 6.09 -14.90 26.95
N ASN A 474 7.34 -14.47 27.15
CA ASN A 474 7.86 -13.19 26.68
C ASN A 474 8.24 -13.28 25.20
N MET A 475 7.47 -12.62 24.34
CA MET A 475 7.65 -12.63 22.87
C MET A 475 8.66 -11.60 22.37
N ASN A 476 9.54 -11.06 23.23
CA ASN A 476 10.56 -10.12 22.77
C ASN A 476 11.48 -10.81 21.75
N ILE A 477 11.46 -10.32 20.50
CA ILE A 477 12.07 -10.99 19.34
C ILE A 477 13.53 -11.40 19.56
N PRO A 478 14.41 -10.57 20.18
CA PRO A 478 15.80 -10.96 20.45
C PRO A 478 15.99 -12.18 21.37
N ARG A 479 14.93 -12.70 22.01
CA ARG A 479 14.98 -13.96 22.77
C ARG A 479 14.94 -15.20 21.87
N TYR A 480 14.46 -15.06 20.64
CA TYR A 480 14.23 -16.14 19.69
C TYR A 480 15.13 -15.99 18.47
N VAL A 481 15.27 -14.76 17.96
CA VAL A 481 16.12 -14.46 16.80
C VAL A 481 17.34 -13.71 17.29
N THR A 482 18.48 -14.40 17.31
CA THR A 482 19.76 -13.77 17.66
C THR A 482 20.34 -13.12 16.42
N ALA A 483 20.39 -11.79 16.42
CA ALA A 483 20.99 -11.07 15.32
C ALA A 483 22.44 -11.50 15.08
N LEU A 484 22.77 -11.79 13.81
CA LEU A 484 24.14 -12.04 13.40
C LEU A 484 24.96 -10.76 13.56
N ASP A 485 26.03 -10.85 14.34
CA ASP A 485 27.06 -9.83 14.39
C ASP A 485 27.98 -10.02 13.17
N LYS A 486 27.96 -9.04 12.26
CA LYS A 486 28.82 -9.05 11.07
C LYS A 486 30.13 -8.32 11.31
N GLU A 487 30.31 -7.67 12.47
CA GLU A 487 31.59 -7.04 12.79
C GLU A 487 32.63 -8.10 13.11
N ILE A 488 33.76 -8.06 12.39
CA ILE A 488 34.91 -8.88 12.72
C ILE A 488 35.47 -8.33 14.04
N PRO A 489 35.46 -9.10 15.13
CA PRO A 489 35.91 -8.61 16.43
C PRO A 489 37.39 -8.22 16.34
N HIS A 490 37.73 -7.10 16.97
CA HIS A 490 39.12 -6.68 17.10
C HIS A 490 39.95 -7.76 17.79
N ASP A 491 41.11 -8.06 17.22
CA ASP A 491 42.01 -9.07 17.75
C ASP A 491 43.24 -8.37 18.37
N VAL A 492 43.36 -8.48 19.69
CA VAL A 492 44.39 -7.76 20.47
C VAL A 492 45.79 -8.13 20.01
N ASP A 493 46.03 -9.41 19.76
CA ASP A 493 47.32 -9.92 19.33
C ASP A 493 47.63 -9.48 17.90
N ALA A 494 46.64 -9.44 17.00
CA ALA A 494 46.80 -8.87 15.66
C ALA A 494 47.22 -7.40 15.71
N HIS A 495 46.61 -6.60 16.60
CA HIS A 495 46.97 -5.19 16.79
C HIS A 495 48.38 -4.99 17.35
N LEU A 496 48.82 -5.84 18.29
CA LEU A 496 50.11 -5.71 18.95
C LEU A 496 51.28 -6.23 18.11
N TYR A 497 51.09 -7.33 17.39
CA TYR A 497 52.17 -8.08 16.75
C TYR A 497 52.01 -8.22 15.23
N GLY A 498 50.93 -7.69 14.66
CA GLY A 498 50.62 -7.77 13.22
C GLY A 498 50.13 -9.16 12.77
N GLY A 499 49.63 -9.23 11.53
CA GLY A 499 49.06 -10.45 10.96
C GLY A 499 47.55 -10.56 11.16
N ILE A 500 46.90 -11.35 10.30
CA ILE A 500 45.45 -11.52 10.21
C ILE A 500 45.07 -12.82 10.91
N PRO A 501 44.15 -12.81 11.89
CA PRO A 501 43.73 -14.04 12.57
C PRO A 501 43.19 -15.07 11.57
N LYS A 502 43.71 -16.31 11.61
CA LYS A 502 43.31 -17.38 10.70
C LYS A 502 41.80 -17.66 10.75
N LYS A 503 41.20 -17.61 11.95
CA LYS A 503 39.76 -17.76 12.16
C LYS A 503 38.90 -16.79 11.31
N ASN A 504 39.40 -15.57 11.05
CA ASN A 504 38.67 -14.56 10.27
C ASN A 504 38.69 -14.91 8.78
N ILE A 505 39.77 -15.54 8.31
CA ILE A 505 39.88 -16.03 6.93
C ILE A 505 39.03 -17.30 6.75
N ASP A 506 39.05 -18.21 7.74
CA ASP A 506 38.23 -19.42 7.74
C ASP A 506 36.72 -19.09 7.78
N SER A 507 36.32 -17.96 8.39
CA SER A 507 34.92 -17.49 8.39
C SER A 507 34.43 -16.96 7.04
N LEU A 508 35.31 -16.74 6.05
CA LEU A 508 34.92 -16.30 4.71
C LEU A 508 34.39 -17.50 3.90
N MET A 509 33.20 -17.98 4.26
CA MET A 509 32.62 -19.23 3.74
C MET A 509 32.55 -19.26 2.20
N VAL A 510 32.04 -18.19 1.58
CA VAL A 510 31.92 -18.10 0.12
C VAL A 510 33.26 -18.25 -0.57
N LEU A 511 34.30 -17.53 -0.10
CA LEU A 511 35.64 -17.60 -0.71
C LEU A 511 36.29 -18.97 -0.48
N ASN A 512 36.12 -19.55 0.70
CA ASN A 512 36.63 -20.89 0.99
C ASN A 512 35.94 -21.98 0.18
N GLN A 513 34.68 -21.79 -0.23
CA GLN A 513 33.95 -22.73 -1.08
C GLN A 513 34.30 -22.57 -2.57
N THR A 514 34.40 -21.34 -3.06
CA THR A 514 34.51 -21.03 -4.49
C THR A 514 35.95 -20.94 -5.01
N VAL A 515 36.89 -20.47 -4.18
CA VAL A 515 38.25 -20.12 -4.61
C VAL A 515 39.32 -20.53 -3.59
N LYS A 516 39.16 -21.72 -2.98
CA LYS A 516 40.06 -22.20 -1.91
C LYS A 516 41.54 -22.15 -2.28
N GLU A 517 41.90 -22.59 -3.47
CA GLU A 517 43.29 -22.57 -3.94
C GLU A 517 43.85 -21.15 -4.07
N VAL A 518 43.04 -20.19 -4.55
CA VAL A 518 43.46 -18.78 -4.67
C VAL A 518 43.66 -18.19 -3.28
N LEU A 519 42.79 -18.54 -2.33
CA LEU A 519 42.86 -18.11 -0.95
C LEU A 519 44.10 -18.70 -0.25
N ASP A 520 44.35 -20.01 -0.37
CA ASP A 520 45.51 -20.68 0.24
C ASP A 520 46.85 -20.19 -0.33
N ASN A 521 46.88 -19.82 -1.62
CA ASN A 521 48.08 -19.25 -2.24
C ASN A 521 48.31 -17.77 -1.87
N ALA A 522 47.26 -17.04 -1.49
CA ALA A 522 47.34 -15.63 -1.14
C ALA A 522 47.93 -15.38 0.26
N PHE A 523 47.77 -16.35 1.17
CA PHE A 523 48.13 -16.23 2.58
C PHE A 523 49.20 -17.25 3.00
N SER A 524 50.13 -16.85 3.86
CA SER A 524 50.95 -17.82 4.62
C SER A 524 51.00 -17.48 6.10
N GLU A 525 51.21 -18.50 6.92
CA GLU A 525 51.31 -18.36 8.36
C GLU A 525 52.61 -17.65 8.74
N ASN A 526 52.50 -16.51 9.42
CA ASN A 526 53.66 -15.77 9.90
C ASN A 526 53.96 -16.08 11.38
N ARG A 527 52.95 -16.48 12.15
CA ARG A 527 53.02 -16.96 13.53
C ARG A 527 51.81 -17.87 13.82
N PRO A 528 51.86 -18.73 14.84
CA PRO A 528 50.78 -19.69 15.12
C PRO A 528 49.40 -19.01 15.18
N GLY A 529 48.53 -19.35 14.23
CA GLY A 529 47.16 -18.83 14.15
C GLY A 529 46.99 -17.49 13.43
N TYR A 530 48.04 -16.91 12.85
CA TYR A 530 47.98 -15.62 12.13
C TYR A 530 48.65 -15.69 10.76
N LEU A 531 48.06 -15.00 9.80
CA LEU A 531 48.39 -15.04 8.39
C LEU A 531 48.91 -13.68 7.90
N THR A 532 49.75 -13.70 6.86
CA THR A 532 50.12 -12.51 6.07
C THR A 532 49.56 -12.67 4.66
N LEU A 533 48.96 -11.61 4.12
CA LEU A 533 48.61 -11.53 2.70
C LEU A 533 49.86 -11.13 1.89
N HIS A 534 50.24 -11.92 0.89
CA HIS A 534 51.49 -11.71 0.13
C HIS A 534 51.36 -10.84 -1.13
N GLN A 535 50.14 -10.38 -1.41
CA GLN A 535 49.80 -9.58 -2.58
C GLN A 535 48.91 -8.42 -2.17
N SER A 536 48.76 -7.42 -3.03
CA SER A 536 47.80 -6.34 -2.80
C SER A 536 46.36 -6.86 -2.80
N ILE A 537 45.44 -6.13 -2.15
CA ILE A 537 44.01 -6.48 -2.17
C ILE A 537 43.46 -6.42 -3.59
N GLU A 538 43.97 -5.51 -4.42
CA GLU A 538 43.61 -5.39 -5.83
C GLU A 538 44.06 -6.61 -6.64
N GLU A 539 45.27 -7.12 -6.42
CA GLU A 539 45.77 -8.34 -7.06
C GLU A 539 44.99 -9.57 -6.59
N PHE A 540 44.74 -9.70 -5.29
CA PHE A 540 43.93 -10.79 -4.75
C PHE A 540 42.52 -10.79 -5.32
N SER A 541 41.86 -9.63 -5.33
CA SER A 541 40.51 -9.47 -5.90
C SER A 541 40.48 -9.84 -7.38
N ARG A 542 41.49 -9.42 -8.15
CA ARG A 542 41.63 -9.82 -9.55
C ARG A 542 41.83 -11.32 -9.70
N ALA A 543 42.65 -11.95 -8.86
CA ALA A 543 42.88 -13.38 -8.87
C ALA A 543 41.58 -14.17 -8.60
N VAL A 544 40.82 -13.76 -7.55
CA VAL A 544 39.51 -14.32 -7.22
C VAL A 544 38.54 -14.21 -8.39
N LEU A 545 38.35 -13.01 -8.94
CA LEU A 545 37.44 -12.77 -10.08
C LEU A 545 37.90 -13.45 -11.38
N SER A 546 39.20 -13.75 -11.51
CA SER A 546 39.75 -14.47 -12.66
C SER A 546 39.73 -15.99 -12.52
N SER A 547 39.37 -16.51 -11.33
CA SER A 547 39.29 -17.95 -11.08
C SER A 547 38.37 -18.63 -12.11
N PRO A 548 38.75 -19.81 -12.63
CA PRO A 548 37.91 -20.57 -13.56
C PRO A 548 36.50 -20.83 -13.00
N VAL A 549 36.39 -21.08 -11.69
CA VAL A 549 35.11 -21.32 -11.01
C VAL A 549 34.23 -20.07 -11.08
N VAL A 550 34.75 -18.93 -10.60
CA VAL A 550 34.01 -17.66 -10.59
C VAL A 550 33.64 -17.22 -12.01
N ARG A 551 34.53 -17.39 -13.00
CA ARG A 551 34.23 -17.08 -14.40
C ARG A 551 33.15 -17.98 -14.98
N ALA A 552 33.17 -19.27 -14.68
CA ALA A 552 32.17 -20.21 -15.15
C ALA A 552 30.79 -19.90 -14.55
N GLU A 553 30.72 -19.68 -13.24
CA GLU A 553 29.49 -19.26 -12.55
C GLU A 553 28.98 -17.92 -13.10
N SER A 554 29.84 -16.91 -13.24
CA SER A 554 29.47 -15.62 -13.82
C SER A 554 28.90 -15.75 -15.23
N ALA A 555 29.50 -16.60 -16.08
CA ALA A 555 29.01 -16.84 -17.43
C ALA A 555 27.64 -17.54 -17.43
N GLN A 556 27.40 -18.47 -16.51
CA GLN A 556 26.12 -19.16 -16.36
C GLN A 556 25.02 -18.21 -15.87
N VAL A 557 25.34 -17.32 -14.94
CA VAL A 557 24.45 -16.25 -14.46
C VAL A 557 24.10 -15.30 -15.61
N GLN A 558 25.11 -14.83 -16.36
CA GLN A 558 24.89 -13.98 -17.54
C GLN A 558 23.99 -14.65 -18.59
N SER A 559 24.23 -15.93 -18.89
CA SER A 559 23.40 -16.68 -19.83
C SER A 559 21.96 -16.84 -19.33
N THR A 560 21.77 -17.03 -18.02
CA THR A 560 20.44 -17.14 -17.41
C THR A 560 19.69 -15.82 -17.48
N ILE A 561 20.37 -14.70 -17.20
CA ILE A 561 19.80 -13.35 -17.28
C ILE A 561 19.49 -12.98 -18.74
N ALA A 562 20.37 -13.32 -19.69
CA ALA A 562 20.13 -13.07 -21.11
C ALA A 562 18.86 -13.80 -21.60
N ALA A 563 18.68 -15.06 -21.19
CA ALA A 563 17.47 -15.82 -21.51
C ALA A 563 16.21 -15.21 -20.87
N PHE A 564 16.29 -14.72 -19.63
CA PHE A 564 15.21 -13.99 -18.98
C PHE A 564 14.85 -12.72 -19.77
N ILE A 565 15.85 -11.91 -20.15
CA ILE A 565 15.64 -10.68 -20.91
C ILE A 565 14.99 -10.99 -22.26
N GLU A 566 15.48 -11.97 -23.02
CA GLU A 566 14.92 -12.34 -24.33
C GLU A 566 13.44 -12.78 -24.24
N GLU A 567 13.12 -13.58 -23.22
CA GLU A 567 11.75 -14.04 -22.98
C GLU A 567 10.81 -12.87 -22.69
N TYR A 568 11.14 -12.02 -21.71
CA TYR A 568 10.26 -10.93 -21.31
C TYR A 568 10.27 -9.76 -22.28
N TRP A 569 11.36 -9.54 -23.00
CA TRP A 569 11.37 -8.63 -24.15
C TRP A 569 10.32 -9.03 -25.18
N THR A 570 10.25 -10.33 -25.50
CA THR A 570 9.26 -10.85 -26.45
C THR A 570 7.83 -10.67 -25.95
N LYS A 571 7.57 -10.86 -24.64
CA LYS A 571 6.25 -10.64 -24.03
C LYS A 571 5.88 -9.14 -24.02
N LEU A 572 6.78 -8.26 -23.58
CA LEU A 572 6.59 -6.82 -23.53
C LEU A 572 6.32 -6.22 -24.93
N HIS A 573 7.03 -6.69 -25.96
CA HIS A 573 6.83 -6.25 -27.35
C HIS A 573 5.47 -6.67 -27.94
N ARG A 574 4.78 -7.64 -27.30
CA ARG A 574 3.49 -8.17 -27.74
C ARG A 574 2.33 -7.74 -26.85
N LEU A 575 2.55 -6.80 -25.93
CA LEU A 575 1.46 -6.24 -25.13
C LEU A 575 0.37 -5.68 -26.04
N GLN A 576 -0.87 -6.00 -25.66
CA GLN A 576 -2.12 -5.56 -26.29
C GLN A 576 -3.06 -5.11 -25.19
N THR A 577 -4.13 -4.40 -25.54
CA THR A 577 -5.11 -3.86 -24.59
C THR A 577 -5.75 -4.92 -23.66
N GLU A 578 -5.75 -6.19 -24.06
CA GLU A 578 -6.28 -7.31 -23.26
C GLU A 578 -5.22 -7.96 -22.32
N THR A 579 -3.97 -7.52 -22.40
CA THR A 579 -2.89 -8.08 -21.59
C THR A 579 -2.99 -7.53 -20.18
N ASN A 580 -2.85 -8.41 -19.18
CA ASN A 580 -2.82 -7.97 -17.80
C ASN A 580 -1.36 -7.69 -17.39
N THR A 581 -0.92 -6.42 -17.54
CA THR A 581 0.44 -6.00 -17.17
C THR A 581 0.79 -6.25 -15.71
N ARG A 582 -0.19 -6.23 -14.79
CA ARG A 582 0.06 -6.62 -13.39
C ARG A 582 0.50 -8.07 -13.28
N LEU A 583 -0.20 -8.99 -13.95
CA LEU A 583 0.18 -10.41 -13.97
C LEU A 583 1.56 -10.62 -14.62
N LEU A 584 1.89 -9.84 -15.67
CA LEU A 584 3.22 -9.91 -16.30
C LEU A 584 4.33 -9.47 -15.33
N LYS A 585 4.10 -8.39 -14.56
CA LYS A 585 5.03 -7.95 -13.50
C LYS A 585 5.22 -9.05 -12.45
N GLU A 586 4.14 -9.64 -11.95
CA GLU A 586 4.18 -10.73 -10.97
C GLU A 586 4.93 -11.95 -11.50
N GLU A 587 4.70 -12.32 -12.77
CA GLU A 587 5.40 -13.41 -13.46
C GLU A 587 6.91 -13.14 -13.53
N MET A 588 7.31 -11.94 -13.96
CA MET A 588 8.73 -11.53 -14.03
C MET A 588 9.41 -11.60 -12.68
N LEU A 589 8.74 -11.10 -11.64
CA LEU A 589 9.25 -11.08 -10.26
C LEU A 589 9.42 -12.49 -9.69
N ALA A 590 8.46 -13.40 -9.95
CA ALA A 590 8.57 -14.78 -9.51
C ALA A 590 9.64 -15.56 -10.29
N ASP A 591 9.71 -15.36 -11.61
CA ASP A 591 10.65 -16.09 -12.48
C ASP A 591 12.10 -15.69 -12.24
N ILE A 592 12.41 -14.41 -12.00
CA ILE A 592 13.79 -14.00 -11.70
C ILE A 592 14.29 -14.67 -10.42
N LYS A 593 13.45 -14.76 -9.37
CA LYS A 593 13.81 -15.48 -8.14
C LYS A 593 14.07 -16.95 -8.40
N LYS A 594 13.19 -17.60 -9.16
CA LYS A 594 13.32 -19.03 -9.53
C LYS A 594 14.59 -19.30 -10.34
N ARG A 595 14.95 -18.40 -11.26
CA ARG A 595 16.17 -18.53 -12.06
C ARG A 595 17.43 -18.29 -11.25
N LEU A 596 17.39 -17.37 -10.29
CA LEU A 596 18.54 -17.08 -9.43
C LEU A 596 18.72 -18.10 -8.31
N SER A 597 17.66 -18.82 -7.90
CA SER A 597 17.75 -19.84 -6.84
C SER A 597 18.59 -21.06 -7.21
N GLN A 598 19.04 -21.19 -8.47
CA GLN A 598 20.01 -22.23 -8.88
C GLN A 598 21.47 -21.88 -8.50
N PHE A 599 21.72 -20.66 -8.00
CA PHE A 599 23.05 -20.18 -7.63
C PHE A 599 23.12 -19.89 -6.13
N ASP A 600 23.83 -20.75 -5.39
CA ASP A 600 23.92 -20.65 -3.92
C ASP A 600 24.51 -19.32 -3.41
N GLN A 601 25.32 -18.67 -4.23
CA GLN A 601 26.06 -17.45 -3.86
C GLN A 601 25.33 -16.15 -4.25
N ILE A 602 24.13 -16.24 -4.83
CA ILE A 602 23.35 -15.08 -5.27
C ILE A 602 22.13 -14.89 -4.38
N ASP A 603 21.96 -13.67 -3.88
CA ASP A 603 20.73 -13.29 -3.20
C ASP A 603 19.59 -13.11 -4.22
N ILE A 604 18.64 -14.04 -4.18
CA ILE A 604 17.46 -14.04 -5.05
C ILE A 604 16.59 -12.79 -4.89
N TYR A 605 16.60 -12.18 -3.70
CA TYR A 605 15.80 -11.01 -3.38
C TYR A 605 16.43 -9.72 -3.94
N GLU A 606 17.76 -9.68 -4.11
CA GLU A 606 18.39 -8.57 -4.85
C GLU A 606 17.98 -8.58 -6.33
N GLY A 607 17.94 -9.76 -6.96
CA GLY A 607 17.41 -9.89 -8.32
C GLY A 607 15.95 -9.47 -8.44
N TYR A 608 15.12 -9.87 -7.46
CA TYR A 608 13.73 -9.42 -7.35
C TYR A 608 13.63 -7.89 -7.27
N GLN A 609 14.43 -7.25 -6.41
CA GLN A 609 14.45 -5.79 -6.25
C GLN A 609 14.78 -5.07 -7.55
N ILE A 610 15.78 -5.56 -8.30
CA ILE A 610 16.18 -4.95 -9.57
C ILE A 610 14.99 -4.93 -10.55
N ILE A 611 14.30 -6.07 -10.70
CA ILE A 611 13.12 -6.16 -11.58
C ILE A 611 11.99 -5.25 -11.07
N ALA A 612 11.73 -5.23 -9.76
CA ALA A 612 10.71 -4.37 -9.17
C ALA A 612 10.99 -2.88 -9.39
N GLU A 613 12.26 -2.46 -9.31
CA GLU A 613 12.68 -1.09 -9.60
C GLU A 613 12.55 -0.73 -11.08
N ILE A 614 12.91 -1.64 -11.98
CA ILE A 614 12.73 -1.44 -13.43
C ILE A 614 11.24 -1.22 -13.75
N TRP A 615 10.35 -2.01 -13.13
CA TRP A 615 8.91 -1.80 -13.24
C TRP A 615 8.47 -0.44 -12.72
N THR A 616 8.88 -0.09 -11.50
CA THR A 616 8.47 1.14 -10.84
C THR A 616 8.97 2.39 -11.56
N LYS A 617 10.20 2.36 -12.08
CA LYS A 617 10.85 3.53 -12.69
C LYS A 617 10.55 3.68 -14.18
N THR A 618 10.21 2.60 -14.87
CA THR A 618 10.18 2.60 -16.35
C THR A 618 9.05 1.74 -16.91
N LEU A 619 9.07 0.41 -16.70
CA LEU A 619 8.18 -0.48 -17.45
C LEU A 619 6.70 -0.27 -17.18
N THR A 620 6.28 0.22 -16.01
CA THR A 620 4.85 0.48 -15.75
C THR A 620 4.30 1.52 -16.73
N HIS A 621 5.01 2.65 -16.88
CA HIS A 621 4.62 3.71 -17.80
C HIS A 621 4.70 3.25 -19.26
N ASP A 622 5.80 2.61 -19.64
CA ASP A 622 5.99 2.13 -21.01
C ASP A 622 4.96 1.05 -21.38
N ALA A 623 4.67 0.12 -20.47
CA ALA A 623 3.68 -0.93 -20.70
C ALA A 623 2.28 -0.36 -20.90
N GLU A 624 1.84 0.61 -20.10
CA GLU A 624 0.54 1.28 -20.28
C GLU A 624 0.44 1.93 -21.68
N LEU A 625 1.50 2.57 -22.15
CA LEU A 625 1.55 3.19 -23.48
C LEU A 625 1.55 2.15 -24.60
N ILE A 626 2.28 1.05 -24.42
CA ILE A 626 2.30 -0.06 -25.38
C ILE A 626 0.94 -0.76 -25.43
N GLU A 627 0.23 -0.92 -24.32
CA GLU A 627 -1.12 -1.51 -24.29
C GLU A 627 -2.16 -0.66 -25.02
N GLN A 628 -2.03 0.68 -24.94
CA GLN A 628 -2.93 1.63 -25.57
C GLN A 628 -2.69 1.79 -27.08
N LEU A 629 -1.42 1.81 -27.50
CA LEU A 629 -1.04 2.14 -28.88
C LEU A 629 -0.53 0.94 -29.68
N GLY A 630 -0.06 -0.10 -29.00
CA GLY A 630 0.82 -1.10 -29.57
C GLY A 630 2.27 -0.62 -29.66
N PHE A 631 3.22 -1.57 -29.60
CA PHE A 631 4.65 -1.29 -29.45
C PHE A 631 5.23 -0.35 -30.53
N TYR A 632 4.89 -0.60 -31.80
CA TYR A 632 5.45 0.16 -32.92
C TYR A 632 4.92 1.58 -33.05
N GLU A 633 3.67 1.81 -32.63
CA GLU A 633 3.08 3.14 -32.63
C GLU A 633 3.57 3.92 -31.41
N ALA A 634 3.59 3.29 -30.22
CA ALA A 634 4.19 3.87 -29.02
C ALA A 634 5.64 4.31 -29.27
N GLY A 635 6.45 3.45 -29.89
CA GLY A 635 7.86 3.74 -30.20
C GLY A 635 8.09 4.87 -31.22
N ARG A 636 7.08 5.18 -32.05
CA ARG A 636 7.13 6.30 -33.01
C ARG A 636 6.42 7.56 -32.51
N THR A 637 5.68 7.44 -31.41
CA THR A 637 4.94 8.55 -30.83
C THR A 637 5.90 9.48 -30.12
N ARG A 638 5.64 10.78 -30.30
CA ARG A 638 6.43 11.85 -29.70
C ARG A 638 5.53 12.78 -28.92
N GLU A 639 6.05 13.30 -27.83
CA GLU A 639 5.41 14.32 -27.02
C GLU A 639 6.19 15.65 -27.07
N PRO A 640 5.51 16.80 -26.95
CA PRO A 640 6.16 18.10 -26.88
C PRO A 640 7.14 18.16 -25.70
N ASN A 641 8.41 18.47 -25.96
CA ASN A 641 9.37 18.71 -24.88
C ASN A 641 9.14 20.11 -24.29
N MET A 642 8.48 20.20 -23.14
CA MET A 642 8.13 21.49 -22.53
C MET A 642 9.22 21.94 -21.56
N VAL A 643 9.88 23.06 -21.85
CA VAL A 643 10.93 23.64 -21.00
C VAL A 643 10.52 24.99 -20.45
N ALA A 644 10.90 25.28 -19.19
CA ALA A 644 10.68 26.58 -18.59
C ALA A 644 11.70 27.59 -19.12
N LYS A 645 11.25 28.61 -19.86
CA LYS A 645 12.09 29.70 -20.38
C LYS A 645 11.65 31.06 -19.84
N GLY A 646 12.61 31.98 -19.74
CA GLY A 646 12.39 33.36 -19.28
C GLY A 646 12.31 33.55 -17.76
N LYS A 647 12.19 34.82 -17.31
CA LYS A 647 12.15 35.19 -15.87
C LYS A 647 10.91 34.68 -15.14
N ASN A 648 9.81 34.47 -15.86
CA ASN A 648 8.54 33.98 -15.31
C ASN A 648 8.39 32.44 -15.41
N LYS A 649 9.42 31.71 -15.88
CA LYS A 649 9.39 30.26 -16.10
C LYS A 649 8.19 29.79 -16.95
N GLU A 650 7.89 30.51 -18.02
CA GLU A 650 6.82 30.10 -18.94
C GLU A 650 7.20 28.79 -19.64
N LYS A 651 6.28 27.82 -19.66
CA LYS A 651 6.48 26.53 -20.34
C LYS A 651 6.36 26.75 -21.85
N VAL A 652 7.47 26.63 -22.57
CA VAL A 652 7.53 26.74 -24.04
C VAL A 652 8.00 25.40 -24.60
N GLN A 653 7.44 24.98 -25.72
CA GLN A 653 7.89 23.78 -26.40
C GLN A 653 9.30 23.99 -27.00
N ASP A 654 10.21 23.07 -26.73
CA ASP A 654 11.58 23.04 -27.21
C ASP A 654 11.92 21.65 -27.76
N GLY A 655 11.41 21.38 -28.96
CA GLY A 655 11.54 20.08 -29.62
C GLY A 655 10.49 19.06 -29.18
N TRP A 656 10.86 17.79 -29.32
CA TRP A 656 9.99 16.63 -29.11
C TRP A 656 10.79 15.55 -28.38
N ASN A 657 10.17 14.87 -27.43
CA ASN A 657 10.71 13.65 -26.82
C ASN A 657 9.97 12.44 -27.39
N GLY A 658 10.68 11.34 -27.65
CA GLY A 658 10.03 10.05 -27.87
C GLY A 658 9.31 9.61 -26.60
N VAL A 659 8.12 9.03 -26.76
CA VAL A 659 7.26 8.65 -25.62
C VAL A 659 7.83 7.44 -24.87
N ILE A 660 8.33 6.42 -25.56
CA ILE A 660 9.02 5.27 -24.93
C ILE A 660 10.50 5.14 -25.34
N ILE A 661 10.91 5.68 -26.49
CA ILE A 661 12.30 5.60 -26.97
C ILE A 661 12.98 6.95 -26.70
N PRO A 662 13.96 7.02 -25.78
CA PRO A 662 14.66 8.26 -25.48
C PRO A 662 15.41 8.79 -26.71
N ASN A 663 15.34 10.10 -26.94
CA ASN A 663 16.07 10.74 -28.05
C ASN A 663 17.57 10.44 -27.99
N SER A 664 18.16 10.36 -26.80
CA SER A 664 19.58 10.03 -26.62
C SER A 664 19.94 8.65 -27.16
N LEU A 665 19.03 7.68 -27.02
CA LEU A 665 19.23 6.33 -27.54
C LEU A 665 19.13 6.31 -29.07
N ILE A 666 18.17 7.04 -29.64
CA ILE A 666 18.08 7.22 -31.10
C ILE A 666 19.36 7.85 -31.63
N ALA A 667 19.86 8.88 -30.93
CA ALA A 667 21.09 9.57 -31.28
C ALA A 667 22.28 8.60 -31.28
N SER A 668 22.48 7.82 -30.20
CA SER A 668 23.61 6.90 -30.10
C SER A 668 23.54 5.74 -31.11
N GLU A 669 22.37 5.14 -31.30
CA GLU A 669 22.22 3.92 -32.12
C GLU A 669 22.08 4.21 -33.61
N CYS A 670 21.48 5.33 -34.01
CA CYS A 670 21.25 5.66 -35.42
C CYS A 670 22.19 6.73 -35.96
N TYR A 671 22.78 7.56 -35.09
CA TYR A 671 23.60 8.72 -35.47
C TYR A 671 24.93 8.77 -34.72
N GLY A 672 25.37 7.66 -34.10
CA GLY A 672 26.59 7.62 -33.29
C GLY A 672 27.87 7.98 -34.06
N ASP A 673 27.91 7.77 -35.37
CA ASP A 673 29.03 8.19 -36.23
C ASP A 673 29.01 9.70 -36.56
N GLU A 674 27.87 10.37 -36.36
CA GLU A 674 27.63 11.79 -36.67
C GLU A 674 27.69 12.71 -35.42
N LEU A 675 27.70 12.11 -34.22
CA LEU A 675 27.79 12.76 -32.90
C LEU A 675 29.22 12.70 -32.37
#